data_AF-D1W416-F1
#
_entry.id   AF-D1W416-F1
#
_cell.length_a   1.000
_cell.length_b   1.000
_cell.length_c   1.000
_cell.angle_alpha   90.00
_cell.angle_beta   90.00
_cell.angle_gamma   90.00
#
_symmetry.space_group_name_H-M   'P 1'
#
loop_
_entity.id
_entity.type
_entity.pdbx_description
1 polymer ?
#
loop_
_entity_poly.entity_id
_entity_poly.type
_entity_poly.pdbx_seq_one_letter_code
_entity_poly.pdbx_strand_id
1 'polypeptide(L)'
;MNKKRMKLYLNYIFITILICTLCPLVGNAQSITVSVPSHVSVGENFRLSYTINTQEVDDFRAGNIPDAIEVIAGPYTSSQSSFQMVNGHTSSSSSITYTYTLYASKNGTYTIPPAHARINGKTITSRAAKVTVSGTARQNNGAPQMHDDYAGEAQIRKAGSKISGNDLFIKVSANKRRVHEQEPILLTYKVYTLVDLTQLEGKMPDLTGFHTQEIKLPQQKNFHVEKVNGKNYRCVTWSQYVMYPQVTGKLEIPSITFKGIVVQQNRAVDPFEAFFNGGSGYVEVKRNIVAPGLTVQVDPLPKRPSDFSGGVGKFNLSASVNHTEVKAGEPISLRVVVGGVGNLKLIKQPDVAFPKDFDKYDAKITDKTKLTANGVEGNMIYDILAVPRNQGQYEIPPIAFTYYDTGLNAYKTIKTQAFKINVKKGDGKGSSVADYRQEKANDIRGLKLQKVRMHRVDEFFFGSPQYWVSLLVPLLAFIILLVVFRKRALDHADIVKMRGKKANKVATKRLKKARNLMEQNKQAEFYDEVLHALWGYVSDKLNMPVEQLSRENIADNLQRQAVDNKTIDTFISALDECEFERYAPGDPSGNMNKTIDSAMTAIMEIENVMKTSSKHKNSSTVHSKTFLFCVLMVFVSFSASAITKENADTEYKRGNYQQAIKDYEELLKKGVNADLYYNLGNAYYRTDNITQAILAYERALMLSPGDDDIRFNLQFASSKTIDKITPESEMFFVTWYHSLVNFTSVDNWAVMAIASIVLVLLLVLMFLFGPNVMLRKIGFYGGCLFFVLFIFCNFFAYQQKYNLQNRKAAIVIAPSVAVKKTPANGSADEFVIHEGTKVDITDKGLNDWRGIRLADGREGWLRTRQIEEI
;
A
#
# COMPACT_ATOMS: atom_id res chain seq x y z
N MET A 1 2.42 35.10 -17.81
CA MET A 1 3.08 33.77 -18.01
C MET A 1 2.38 33.05 -19.16
N ASN A 2 3.10 32.71 -20.23
CA ASN A 2 2.54 32.52 -21.57
C ASN A 2 1.85 31.15 -21.74
N LYS A 3 0.58 31.11 -22.22
CA LYS A 3 -0.24 29.88 -22.41
C LYS A 3 0.46 28.77 -23.23
N LYS A 4 1.41 29.14 -24.09
CA LYS A 4 2.25 28.19 -24.85
C LYS A 4 3.22 27.41 -23.96
N ARG A 5 3.81 28.02 -22.92
CA ARG A 5 4.70 27.32 -21.99
C ARG A 5 3.91 26.37 -21.08
N MET A 6 2.70 26.74 -20.65
CA MET A 6 1.85 25.87 -19.82
C MET A 6 1.43 24.59 -20.56
N LYS A 7 1.09 24.68 -21.86
CA LYS A 7 0.85 23.48 -22.69
C LYS A 7 2.09 22.62 -22.90
N LEU A 8 3.27 23.25 -22.98
CA LEU A 8 4.53 22.53 -23.12
C LEU A 8 4.86 21.75 -21.84
N TYR A 9 4.71 22.38 -20.67
CA TYR A 9 4.88 21.70 -19.37
C TYR A 9 3.84 20.60 -19.14
N LEU A 10 2.59 20.80 -19.55
CA LEU A 10 1.55 19.76 -19.43
C LEU A 10 1.83 18.56 -20.35
N ASN A 11 2.35 18.79 -21.56
CA ASN A 11 2.82 17.72 -22.44
C ASN A 11 4.07 17.02 -21.90
N TYR A 12 5.03 17.74 -21.32
CA TYR A 12 6.19 17.11 -20.69
C TYR A 12 5.79 16.30 -19.47
N ILE A 13 4.88 16.78 -18.62
CA ILE A 13 4.35 16.02 -17.48
C ILE A 13 3.62 14.76 -17.95
N PHE A 14 2.81 14.86 -19.02
CA PHE A 14 2.09 13.71 -19.58
C PHE A 14 3.02 12.68 -20.22
N ILE A 15 4.08 13.13 -20.90
CA ILE A 15 5.12 12.27 -21.49
C ILE A 15 6.01 11.66 -20.38
N THR A 16 6.29 12.39 -19.31
CA THR A 16 7.08 11.87 -18.17
C THR A 16 6.28 10.83 -17.39
N ILE A 17 4.97 11.03 -17.20
CA ILE A 17 4.06 10.04 -16.60
C ILE A 17 3.96 8.80 -17.50
N LEU A 18 3.86 8.98 -18.83
CA LEU A 18 3.78 7.87 -19.78
C LEU A 18 5.09 7.06 -19.83
N ILE A 19 6.26 7.71 -19.74
CA ILE A 19 7.58 7.06 -19.70
C ILE A 19 7.82 6.38 -18.35
N CYS A 20 7.36 6.95 -17.23
CA CYS A 20 7.41 6.28 -15.92
C CYS A 20 6.49 5.05 -15.84
N THR A 21 5.40 5.01 -16.61
CA THR A 21 4.51 3.82 -16.70
C THR A 21 4.97 2.75 -17.70
N LEU A 22 6.00 3.04 -18.52
CA LEU A 22 6.52 2.16 -19.56
C LEU A 22 7.96 1.70 -19.31
N CYS A 23 8.47 1.78 -18.07
CA CYS A 23 9.65 1.01 -17.72
C CYS A 23 9.30 -0.48 -17.85
N PRO A 24 9.94 -1.25 -18.77
CA PRO A 24 9.92 -2.69 -18.62
C PRO A 24 10.59 -2.98 -17.29
N LEU A 25 9.84 -3.63 -16.38
CA LEU A 25 10.43 -4.42 -15.30
C LEU A 25 11.57 -5.22 -15.93
N VAL A 26 12.81 -4.90 -15.54
CA VAL A 26 13.95 -5.75 -15.83
C VAL A 26 13.62 -7.07 -15.17
N GLY A 27 13.12 -8.02 -15.96
CA GLY A 27 12.89 -9.37 -15.50
C GLY A 27 14.21 -9.90 -15.00
N ASN A 28 14.31 -10.16 -13.70
CA ASN A 28 15.37 -11.00 -13.17
C ASN A 28 15.36 -12.29 -14.00
N ALA A 29 16.39 -12.50 -14.80
CA ALA A 29 16.50 -13.71 -15.59
C ALA A 29 16.43 -14.89 -14.62
N GLN A 30 15.44 -15.77 -14.80
CA GLN A 30 15.34 -17.00 -14.02
C GLN A 30 16.61 -17.82 -14.29
N SER A 31 17.47 -17.96 -13.27
CA SER A 31 18.74 -18.67 -13.34
C SER A 31 18.75 -19.86 -12.39
N ILE A 32 19.34 -20.97 -12.81
CA ILE A 32 19.57 -22.13 -11.94
C ILE A 32 20.82 -21.88 -11.10
N THR A 33 20.68 -21.84 -9.78
CA THR A 33 21.80 -21.69 -8.84
C THR A 33 22.39 -23.07 -8.53
N VAL A 34 23.67 -23.28 -8.84
CA VAL A 34 24.39 -24.52 -8.49
C VAL A 34 25.25 -24.31 -7.25
N SER A 35 25.10 -25.20 -6.27
CA SER A 35 25.91 -25.26 -5.05
C SER A 35 26.62 -26.62 -4.98
N VAL A 36 27.96 -26.58 -4.89
CA VAL A 36 28.82 -27.74 -4.68
C VAL A 36 30.08 -27.28 -3.92
N PRO A 37 30.65 -28.08 -3.01
CA PRO A 37 31.95 -27.78 -2.40
C PRO A 37 33.05 -27.66 -3.47
N SER A 38 33.90 -26.64 -3.34
CA SER A 38 35.03 -26.43 -4.26
C SER A 38 36.18 -27.43 -4.04
N HIS A 39 36.24 -28.04 -2.85
CA HIS A 39 37.27 -28.98 -2.45
C HIS A 39 36.67 -30.12 -1.62
N VAL A 40 37.03 -31.38 -1.93
CA VAL A 40 36.57 -32.59 -1.22
C VAL A 40 37.71 -33.61 -1.10
N SER A 41 37.69 -34.45 -0.06
CA SER A 41 38.72 -35.48 0.13
C SER A 41 38.37 -36.75 -0.64
N VAL A 42 39.37 -37.55 -1.05
CA VAL A 42 39.09 -38.88 -1.63
C VAL A 42 38.47 -39.77 -0.56
N GLY A 43 37.33 -40.39 -0.88
CA GLY A 43 36.56 -41.22 0.04
C GLY A 43 35.46 -40.50 0.81
N GLU A 44 35.17 -39.23 0.49
CA GLU A 44 34.15 -38.41 1.16
C GLU A 44 32.89 -38.24 0.29
N ASN A 45 31.71 -38.27 0.94
CA ASN A 45 30.44 -37.94 0.30
C ASN A 45 30.20 -36.43 0.34
N PHE A 46 29.75 -35.85 -0.76
CA PHE A 46 29.43 -34.43 -0.85
C PHE A 46 28.15 -34.17 -1.64
N ARG A 47 27.54 -32.99 -1.46
CA ARG A 47 26.25 -32.64 -2.06
C ARG A 47 26.41 -31.68 -3.23
N LEU A 48 25.67 -31.95 -4.30
CA LEU A 48 25.46 -31.07 -5.44
C LEU A 48 23.98 -30.67 -5.48
N SER A 49 23.69 -29.37 -5.34
CA SER A 49 22.31 -28.86 -5.33
C SER A 49 22.09 -27.86 -6.46
N TYR A 50 20.97 -28.02 -7.16
CA TYR A 50 20.46 -27.11 -8.19
C TYR A 50 19.17 -26.45 -7.70
N THR A 51 19.21 -25.15 -7.40
CA THR A 51 18.05 -24.39 -6.91
C THR A 51 17.48 -23.51 -8.02
N ILE A 52 16.18 -23.64 -8.25
CA ILE A 52 15.42 -22.93 -9.27
C ILE A 52 14.33 -22.12 -8.59
N ASN A 53 14.33 -20.79 -8.76
CA ASN A 53 13.34 -19.90 -8.15
C ASN A 53 12.03 -19.88 -8.97
N THR A 54 11.27 -20.97 -8.93
CA THR A 54 9.95 -21.12 -9.55
C THR A 54 9.01 -21.95 -8.66
N GLN A 55 7.71 -21.85 -8.91
CA GLN A 55 6.68 -22.67 -8.27
C GLN A 55 6.57 -24.06 -8.91
N GLU A 56 6.90 -24.18 -10.19
CA GLU A 56 6.77 -25.40 -10.99
C GLU A 56 7.89 -25.49 -12.03
N VAL A 57 8.35 -26.71 -12.30
CA VAL A 57 9.39 -27.05 -13.31
C VAL A 57 8.84 -28.19 -14.16
N ASP A 58 8.77 -27.97 -15.48
CA ASP A 58 8.17 -28.92 -16.43
C ASP A 58 9.08 -30.13 -16.71
N ASP A 59 10.40 -29.89 -16.83
CA ASP A 59 11.43 -30.92 -17.05
C ASP A 59 12.77 -30.43 -16.47
N PHE A 60 13.52 -31.31 -15.79
CA PHE A 60 14.84 -31.00 -15.23
C PHE A 60 15.85 -32.09 -15.60
N ARG A 61 17.00 -31.69 -16.13
CA ARG A 61 18.10 -32.58 -16.52
C ARG A 61 19.43 -32.05 -15.98
N ALA A 62 20.06 -32.81 -15.09
CA ALA A 62 21.39 -32.50 -14.60
C ALA A 62 22.45 -32.65 -15.71
N GLY A 63 23.54 -31.87 -15.61
CA GLY A 63 24.71 -32.05 -16.48
C GLY A 63 25.41 -33.37 -16.21
N ASN A 64 26.08 -33.92 -17.23
CA ASN A 64 26.72 -35.24 -17.13
C ASN A 64 27.84 -35.24 -16.08
N ILE A 65 27.70 -36.04 -15.03
CA ILE A 65 28.67 -36.11 -13.93
C ILE A 65 29.84 -36.98 -14.39
N PRO A 66 31.11 -36.53 -14.29
CA PRO A 66 32.26 -37.31 -14.75
C PRO A 66 32.39 -38.65 -14.01
N ASP A 67 32.75 -39.73 -14.71
CA ASP A 67 32.84 -41.11 -14.19
C ASP A 67 33.74 -41.29 -12.94
N ALA A 68 34.62 -40.34 -12.66
CA ALA A 68 35.45 -40.33 -11.46
C ALA A 68 34.69 -39.91 -10.19
N ILE A 69 33.50 -39.31 -10.33
CA ILE A 69 32.58 -38.91 -9.27
C ILE A 69 31.33 -39.80 -9.38
N GLU A 70 31.16 -40.69 -8.41
CA GLU A 70 30.03 -41.62 -8.38
C GLU A 70 28.79 -40.94 -7.80
N VAL A 71 27.64 -41.09 -8.45
CA VAL A 71 26.35 -40.62 -7.93
C VAL A 71 25.82 -41.68 -7.00
N ILE A 72 25.82 -41.40 -5.70
CA ILE A 72 25.37 -42.38 -4.70
C ILE A 72 23.86 -42.35 -4.54
N ALA A 73 23.24 -41.15 -4.57
CA ALA A 73 21.79 -41.01 -4.46
C ALA A 73 21.27 -39.66 -5.00
N GLY A 74 20.02 -39.64 -5.48
CA GLY A 74 19.32 -38.44 -5.97
C GLY A 74 18.83 -38.56 -7.42
N PRO A 75 18.19 -37.50 -7.98
CA PRO A 75 17.94 -36.22 -7.33
C PRO A 75 16.80 -36.28 -6.31
N TYR A 76 17.02 -35.67 -5.14
CA TYR A 76 15.97 -35.36 -4.18
C TYR A 76 15.40 -33.98 -4.49
N THR A 77 14.07 -33.88 -4.60
CA THR A 77 13.38 -32.62 -4.92
C THR A 77 12.75 -32.03 -3.66
N SER A 78 13.08 -30.79 -3.32
CA SER A 78 12.45 -30.05 -2.22
C SER A 78 11.85 -28.73 -2.71
N SER A 79 10.60 -28.46 -2.39
CA SER A 79 9.93 -27.18 -2.68
C SER A 79 9.87 -26.31 -1.41
N GLN A 80 10.19 -25.02 -1.56
CA GLN A 80 10.13 -24.03 -0.49
C GLN A 80 9.45 -22.76 -1.00
N SER A 81 8.48 -22.24 -0.24
CA SER A 81 7.87 -20.94 -0.48
C SER A 81 8.17 -20.02 0.70
N SER A 82 8.69 -18.83 0.40
CA SER A 82 8.89 -17.79 1.41
C SER A 82 8.28 -16.47 0.93
N PHE A 83 7.56 -15.83 1.85
CA PHE A 83 6.91 -14.55 1.63
C PHE A 83 7.58 -13.52 2.52
N GLN A 84 8.19 -12.50 1.92
CA GLN A 84 8.84 -11.44 2.68
C GLN A 84 8.37 -10.07 2.17
N MET A 85 7.97 -9.23 3.13
CA MET A 85 7.42 -7.89 2.89
C MET A 85 8.34 -6.87 3.56
N VAL A 86 8.95 -5.97 2.78
CA VAL A 86 9.79 -4.87 3.30
C VAL A 86 9.30 -3.56 2.69
N ASN A 87 8.93 -2.59 3.55
CA ASN A 87 8.53 -1.22 3.16
C ASN A 87 7.49 -1.14 2.02
N GLY A 88 6.44 -1.96 2.04
CA GLY A 88 5.37 -1.86 1.04
C GLY A 88 5.63 -2.61 -0.28
N HIS A 89 6.79 -3.25 -0.45
CA HIS A 89 7.07 -4.13 -1.59
C HIS A 89 7.02 -5.60 -1.19
N THR A 90 6.15 -6.35 -1.89
CA THR A 90 5.99 -7.79 -1.72
C THR A 90 6.99 -8.53 -2.58
N SER A 91 7.83 -9.37 -1.98
CA SER A 91 8.60 -10.40 -2.70
C SER A 91 8.13 -11.78 -2.26
N SER A 92 7.44 -12.50 -3.16
CA SER A 92 7.17 -13.93 -3.02
C SER A 92 8.25 -14.70 -3.77
N SER A 93 9.08 -15.46 -3.07
CA SER A 93 10.05 -16.36 -3.70
C SER A 93 9.64 -17.80 -3.43
N SER A 94 9.28 -18.50 -4.50
CA SER A 94 9.13 -19.96 -4.49
C SER A 94 10.36 -20.56 -5.16
N SER A 95 10.93 -21.60 -4.57
CA SER A 95 12.08 -22.30 -5.15
C SER A 95 11.94 -23.81 -5.03
N ILE A 96 12.33 -24.52 -6.09
CA ILE A 96 12.49 -25.96 -6.12
C ILE A 96 13.99 -26.26 -6.17
N THR A 97 14.47 -27.15 -5.29
CA THR A 97 15.88 -27.57 -5.25
C THR A 97 16.00 -29.07 -5.53
N TYR A 98 16.84 -29.42 -6.50
CA TYR A 98 17.24 -30.79 -6.81
C TYR A 98 18.61 -31.07 -6.20
N THR A 99 18.73 -32.09 -5.34
CA THR A 99 19.99 -32.42 -4.64
C THR A 99 20.47 -33.83 -4.97
N TYR A 100 21.74 -33.94 -5.35
CA TYR A 100 22.47 -35.20 -5.55
C TYR A 100 23.51 -35.40 -4.45
N THR A 101 23.65 -36.62 -3.98
CA THR A 101 24.75 -37.06 -3.10
C THR A 101 25.78 -37.78 -3.95
N LEU A 102 27.01 -37.27 -3.95
CA LEU A 102 28.11 -37.71 -4.81
C LEU A 102 29.28 -38.21 -3.96
N TYR A 103 30.08 -39.11 -4.53
CA TYR A 103 31.27 -39.70 -3.91
C TYR A 103 32.49 -39.52 -4.79
N ALA A 104 33.58 -39.01 -4.22
CA ALA A 104 34.83 -38.77 -4.94
C ALA A 104 35.79 -39.96 -4.83
N SER A 105 35.97 -40.69 -5.93
CA SER A 105 36.76 -41.93 -5.95
C SER A 105 38.25 -41.72 -6.27
N LYS A 106 38.60 -40.66 -7.01
CA LYS A 106 39.96 -40.39 -7.51
C LYS A 106 40.38 -38.94 -7.28
N ASN A 107 41.67 -38.74 -7.02
CA ASN A 107 42.28 -37.40 -6.99
C ASN A 107 42.19 -36.75 -8.37
N GLY A 108 41.83 -35.47 -8.41
CA GLY A 108 41.72 -34.74 -9.67
C GLY A 108 40.81 -33.52 -9.56
N THR A 109 40.83 -32.68 -10.59
CA THR A 109 39.92 -31.55 -10.69
C THR A 109 38.87 -31.85 -11.75
N TYR A 110 37.60 -31.93 -11.35
CA TYR A 110 36.50 -32.33 -12.20
C TYR A 110 35.55 -31.16 -12.43
N THR A 111 35.02 -31.06 -13.65
CA THR A 111 34.03 -30.03 -14.01
C THR A 111 32.73 -30.72 -14.39
N ILE A 112 31.65 -30.37 -13.67
CA ILE A 112 30.28 -30.82 -13.91
C ILE A 112 29.65 -29.81 -14.87
N PRO A 113 29.20 -30.25 -16.07
CA PRO A 113 28.55 -29.38 -17.05
C PRO A 113 27.24 -28.75 -16.52
N PRO A 114 26.76 -27.67 -17.16
CA PRO A 114 25.45 -27.08 -16.87
C PRO A 114 24.29 -28.07 -16.83
N ALA A 115 23.36 -27.86 -15.89
CA ALA A 115 22.04 -28.48 -15.91
C ALA A 115 21.06 -27.65 -16.75
N HIS A 116 20.02 -28.31 -17.25
CA HIS A 116 18.93 -27.72 -18.04
C HIS A 116 17.60 -27.89 -17.32
N ALA A 117 16.75 -26.87 -17.33
CA ALA A 117 15.38 -26.95 -16.81
C ALA A 117 14.40 -26.25 -17.75
N ARG A 118 13.20 -26.81 -17.93
CA ARG A 118 12.11 -26.19 -18.69
C ARG A 118 11.08 -25.60 -17.73
N ILE A 119 10.80 -24.31 -17.88
CA ILE A 119 9.86 -23.56 -17.04
C ILE A 119 8.95 -22.75 -17.96
N ASN A 120 7.64 -22.93 -17.87
CA ASN A 120 6.65 -22.24 -18.71
C ASN A 120 6.98 -22.34 -20.22
N GLY A 121 7.45 -23.51 -20.65
CA GLY A 121 7.83 -23.76 -22.05
C GLY A 121 9.22 -23.25 -22.48
N LYS A 122 9.95 -22.49 -21.65
CA LYS A 122 11.30 -21.97 -21.94
C LYS A 122 12.38 -22.78 -21.21
N THR A 123 13.45 -23.16 -21.91
CA THR A 123 14.59 -23.86 -21.31
C THR A 123 15.61 -22.88 -20.75
N ILE A 124 15.97 -23.04 -19.48
CA ILE A 124 17.03 -22.29 -18.78
C ILE A 124 18.19 -23.23 -18.42
N THR A 125 19.39 -22.68 -18.26
CA THR A 125 20.61 -23.44 -17.96
C THR A 125 21.34 -22.92 -16.73
N SER A 126 22.10 -23.80 -16.07
CA SER A 126 22.97 -23.46 -14.96
C SER A 126 24.39 -23.10 -15.42
N ARG A 127 25.22 -22.61 -14.51
CA ARG A 127 26.67 -22.59 -14.71
C ARG A 127 27.28 -23.98 -14.51
N ALA A 128 28.42 -24.25 -15.12
CA ALA A 128 29.23 -25.42 -14.80
C ALA A 128 29.81 -25.31 -13.38
N ALA A 129 29.94 -26.43 -12.69
CA ALA A 129 30.46 -26.49 -11.32
C ALA A 129 31.78 -27.25 -11.29
N LYS A 130 32.80 -26.71 -10.59
CA LYS A 130 34.15 -27.29 -10.54
C LYS A 130 34.44 -27.79 -9.14
N VAL A 131 34.91 -29.03 -9.03
CA VAL A 131 35.23 -29.71 -7.77
C VAL A 131 36.66 -30.22 -7.82
N THR A 132 37.46 -29.86 -6.82
CA THR A 132 38.84 -30.35 -6.68
C THR A 132 38.86 -31.45 -5.63
N VAL A 133 39.24 -32.65 -6.02
CA VAL A 133 39.39 -33.80 -5.13
C VAL A 133 40.87 -33.96 -4.80
N SER A 134 41.23 -33.74 -3.53
CA SER A 134 42.60 -34.01 -3.06
C SER A 134 42.65 -34.37 -1.57
N GLY A 135 43.67 -35.15 -1.19
CA GLY A 135 43.82 -35.69 0.17
C GLY A 135 43.08 -37.03 0.37
N THR A 136 43.41 -37.73 1.46
CA THR A 136 42.77 -39.01 1.84
C THR A 136 41.89 -38.81 3.06
N ALA A 137 40.62 -39.22 2.97
CA ALA A 137 39.74 -39.28 4.14
C ALA A 137 40.34 -40.25 5.17
N ARG A 138 40.39 -39.85 6.46
CA ARG A 138 40.79 -40.75 7.55
C ARG A 138 39.83 -41.93 7.59
N GLN A 139 40.35 -43.11 7.27
CA GLN A 139 39.66 -44.39 7.39
C GLN A 139 39.16 -44.57 8.82
N ASN A 140 37.85 -44.42 9.02
CA ASN A 140 37.14 -45.12 10.09
C ASN A 140 36.45 -46.30 9.42
N ASN A 141 36.94 -47.51 9.72
CA ASN A 141 36.37 -48.75 9.23
C ASN A 141 34.91 -48.90 9.69
N GLY A 142 34.01 -48.58 8.78
CA GLY A 142 32.58 -48.84 8.83
C GLY A 142 32.01 -48.47 7.48
N ALA A 143 31.77 -49.46 6.63
CA ALA A 143 31.19 -49.26 5.31
C ALA A 143 29.89 -48.44 5.43
N PRO A 144 29.65 -47.41 4.60
CA PRO A 144 28.39 -46.70 4.60
C PRO A 144 27.33 -47.59 3.95
N GLN A 145 26.60 -48.33 4.79
CA GLN A 145 25.40 -49.04 4.40
C GLN A 145 24.31 -48.00 4.12
N MET A 146 24.14 -47.64 2.84
CA MET A 146 23.15 -46.67 2.38
C MET A 146 21.77 -47.32 2.24
N HIS A 147 21.12 -47.57 3.37
CA HIS A 147 19.66 -47.63 3.53
C HIS A 147 19.41 -47.66 5.05
N ASP A 148 19.29 -46.49 5.68
CA ASP A 148 18.55 -46.28 6.95
C ASP A 148 18.69 -44.88 7.58
N ASP A 149 19.26 -43.88 6.90
CA ASP A 149 19.35 -42.51 7.47
C ASP A 149 18.05 -41.67 7.32
N TYR A 150 16.90 -42.36 7.32
CA TYR A 150 15.63 -41.84 7.84
C TYR A 150 15.48 -42.12 9.36
N ALA A 151 16.53 -42.56 10.06
CA ALA A 151 16.52 -42.75 11.51
C ALA A 151 16.92 -41.48 12.31
N GLY A 152 16.54 -40.31 11.79
CA GLY A 152 16.52 -39.04 12.54
C GLY A 152 15.09 -38.52 12.79
N GLU A 153 14.06 -39.24 12.32
CA GLU A 153 12.72 -39.07 12.87
C GLU A 153 12.77 -39.41 14.36
N ALA A 154 12.13 -38.60 15.19
CA ALA A 154 11.77 -39.06 16.52
C ALA A 154 11.06 -40.40 16.31
N GLN A 155 11.70 -41.53 16.66
CA GLN A 155 11.03 -42.80 16.57
C GLN A 155 9.80 -42.66 17.43
N ILE A 156 8.63 -42.62 16.78
CA ILE A 156 7.37 -42.48 17.49
C ILE A 156 7.23 -43.78 18.27
N ARG A 157 7.66 -43.73 19.53
CA ARG A 157 7.82 -44.94 20.32
C ARG A 157 6.45 -45.57 20.48
N LYS A 158 6.40 -46.90 20.47
CA LYS A 158 5.16 -47.65 20.76
C LYS A 158 4.56 -47.14 22.07
N ALA A 159 3.26 -46.91 22.06
CA ALA A 159 2.48 -46.55 23.24
C ALA A 159 2.81 -47.51 24.40
N GLY A 160 3.15 -46.93 25.57
CA GLY A 160 3.53 -47.70 26.77
C GLY A 160 5.04 -47.79 27.03
N SER A 161 5.91 -47.38 26.09
CA SER A 161 7.35 -47.28 26.35
C SER A 161 7.67 -46.16 27.36
N LYS A 162 8.51 -46.46 28.36
CA LYS A 162 8.89 -45.51 29.42
C LYS A 162 9.74 -44.37 28.82
N ILE A 163 9.24 -43.15 28.87
CA ILE A 163 10.00 -41.94 28.53
C ILE A 163 10.78 -41.54 29.77
N SER A 164 12.11 -41.62 29.68
CA SER A 164 13.03 -41.32 30.77
C SER A 164 13.50 -39.86 30.69
N GLY A 165 14.09 -39.34 31.77
CA GLY A 165 14.74 -38.02 31.78
C GLY A 165 15.92 -37.90 30.82
N ASN A 166 16.41 -39.01 30.24
CA ASN A 166 17.43 -38.97 29.20
C ASN A 166 16.84 -38.77 27.79
N ASP A 167 15.54 -38.97 27.62
CA ASP A 167 14.85 -38.85 26.32
C ASP A 167 14.28 -37.45 26.09
N LEU A 168 13.93 -36.76 27.18
CA LEU A 168 13.39 -35.41 27.17
C LEU A 168 13.82 -34.69 28.44
N PHE A 169 14.64 -33.65 28.28
CA PHE A 169 15.14 -32.85 29.40
C PHE A 169 15.32 -31.38 29.01
N ILE A 170 15.42 -30.54 30.03
CA ILE A 170 15.69 -29.12 29.88
C ILE A 170 17.07 -28.82 30.45
N LYS A 171 17.92 -28.19 29.65
CA LYS A 171 19.19 -27.65 30.10
C LYS A 171 18.99 -26.18 30.46
N VAL A 172 19.30 -25.84 31.70
CA VAL A 172 19.30 -24.46 32.20
C VAL A 172 20.72 -23.91 32.13
N SER A 173 20.90 -22.78 31.45
CA SER A 173 22.17 -22.07 31.42
C SER A 173 21.97 -20.60 31.77
N ALA A 174 22.90 -20.06 32.55
CA ALA A 174 23.07 -18.62 32.71
C ALA A 174 24.34 -18.18 31.99
N ASN A 175 24.31 -17.02 31.34
CA ASN A 175 25.50 -16.42 30.72
C ASN A 175 26.59 -16.09 31.76
N LYS A 176 26.19 -15.80 33.02
CA LYS A 176 27.06 -15.48 34.14
C LYS A 176 26.55 -16.16 35.41
N ARG A 177 27.47 -16.70 36.22
CA ARG A 177 27.17 -17.32 37.53
C ARG A 177 27.73 -16.54 38.70
N ARG A 178 28.54 -15.51 38.43
CA ARG A 178 29.06 -14.56 39.39
C ARG A 178 28.91 -13.18 38.79
N VAL A 179 28.19 -12.29 39.46
CA VAL A 179 27.87 -10.94 38.98
C VAL A 179 27.87 -9.95 40.12
N HIS A 180 27.90 -8.66 39.82
CA HIS A 180 27.58 -7.64 40.81
C HIS A 180 26.07 -7.45 40.98
N GLU A 181 25.66 -6.85 42.08
CA GLU A 181 24.29 -6.37 42.29
C GLU A 181 23.80 -5.53 41.10
N GLN A 182 22.53 -5.70 40.69
CA GLN A 182 21.90 -5.07 39.53
C GLN A 182 22.51 -5.35 38.14
N GLU A 183 23.54 -6.21 38.04
CA GLU A 183 24.09 -6.61 36.74
C GLU A 183 23.18 -7.65 36.06
N PRO A 184 22.82 -7.49 34.77
CA PRO A 184 21.91 -8.39 34.08
C PRO A 184 22.50 -9.79 33.89
N ILE A 185 21.70 -10.81 34.23
CA ILE A 185 21.95 -12.22 33.96
C ILE A 185 20.93 -12.73 32.96
N LEU A 186 21.39 -13.35 31.88
CA LEU A 186 20.53 -14.03 30.93
C LEU A 186 20.41 -15.50 31.32
N LEU A 187 19.21 -15.91 31.71
CA LEU A 187 18.83 -17.29 31.96
C LEU A 187 18.15 -17.88 30.72
N THR A 188 18.62 -19.04 30.27
CA THR A 188 18.13 -19.72 29.07
C THR A 188 17.68 -21.13 29.42
N TYR A 189 16.46 -21.48 29.04
CA TYR A 189 15.92 -22.83 29.10
C TYR A 189 15.91 -23.43 27.69
N LYS A 190 16.80 -24.39 27.44
CA LYS A 190 16.87 -25.11 26.17
C LYS A 190 16.33 -26.52 26.35
N VAL A 191 15.37 -26.90 25.53
CA VAL A 191 14.75 -28.22 25.53
C VAL A 191 15.54 -29.14 24.61
N TYR A 192 15.79 -30.36 25.06
CA TYR A 192 16.39 -31.44 24.27
C TYR A 192 15.43 -32.63 24.28
N THR A 193 15.05 -33.11 23.09
CA THR A 193 14.09 -34.21 22.94
C THR A 193 14.51 -35.22 21.87
N LEU A 194 14.27 -36.49 22.17
CA LEU A 194 14.31 -37.62 21.23
C LEU A 194 12.91 -38.11 20.85
N VAL A 195 11.88 -37.57 21.51
CA VAL A 195 10.46 -37.87 21.27
C VAL A 195 9.77 -36.65 20.66
N ASP A 196 8.63 -36.86 20.00
CA ASP A 196 7.91 -35.77 19.37
C ASP A 196 7.13 -34.96 20.41
N LEU A 197 7.70 -33.80 20.76
CA LEU A 197 7.16 -32.87 21.75
C LEU A 197 6.28 -31.85 21.04
N THR A 198 4.97 -31.90 21.29
CA THR A 198 3.99 -31.02 20.63
C THR A 198 3.71 -29.77 21.46
N GLN A 199 3.72 -29.90 22.79
CA GLN A 199 3.43 -28.79 23.70
C GLN A 199 4.33 -28.87 24.93
N LEU A 200 4.72 -27.72 25.47
CA LEU A 200 5.47 -27.64 26.72
C LEU A 200 5.08 -26.37 27.48
N GLU A 201 4.35 -26.56 28.57
CA GLU A 201 3.87 -25.48 29.40
C GLU A 201 4.69 -25.37 30.68
N GLY A 202 5.13 -24.16 31.00
CA GLY A 202 5.76 -23.87 32.28
C GLY A 202 5.91 -22.37 32.44
N LYS A 203 5.49 -21.85 33.59
CA LYS A 203 5.63 -20.44 33.94
C LYS A 203 6.75 -20.30 34.96
N MET A 204 7.65 -19.34 34.72
CA MET A 204 8.68 -18.98 35.68
C MET A 204 8.02 -18.47 36.97
N PRO A 205 8.35 -18.99 38.15
CA PRO A 205 7.88 -18.43 39.42
C PRO A 205 8.59 -17.10 39.69
N ASP A 206 8.01 -16.29 40.57
CA ASP A 206 8.68 -15.09 41.07
C ASP A 206 9.93 -15.51 41.86
N LEU A 207 11.07 -14.98 41.46
CA LEU A 207 12.36 -15.33 42.04
C LEU A 207 12.71 -14.36 43.17
N THR A 208 12.74 -14.86 44.40
CA THR A 208 13.17 -14.08 45.56
C THR A 208 14.57 -13.52 45.34
N GLY A 209 14.72 -12.19 45.42
CA GLY A 209 16.00 -11.51 45.23
C GLY A 209 16.36 -11.17 43.79
N PHE A 210 15.52 -11.49 42.80
CA PHE A 210 15.71 -11.06 41.40
C PHE A 210 14.51 -10.27 40.89
N HIS A 211 14.78 -9.21 40.13
CA HIS A 211 13.80 -8.63 39.22
C HIS A 211 13.90 -9.35 37.87
N THR A 212 12.82 -9.99 37.41
CA THR A 212 12.85 -10.87 36.25
C THR A 212 11.99 -10.31 35.11
N GLN A 213 12.49 -10.44 33.88
CA GLN A 213 11.75 -10.05 32.68
C GLN A 213 11.93 -11.12 31.60
N GLU A 214 10.83 -11.57 31.00
CA GLU A 214 10.86 -12.57 29.93
C GLU A 214 11.16 -11.93 28.56
N ILE A 215 12.10 -12.53 27.82
CA ILE A 215 12.34 -12.19 26.42
C ILE A 215 11.29 -12.92 25.57
N LYS A 216 10.46 -12.15 24.85
CA LYS A 216 9.48 -12.71 23.91
C LYS A 216 10.22 -13.40 22.75
N LEU A 217 10.07 -14.72 22.66
CA LEU A 217 10.60 -15.54 21.56
C LEU A 217 9.53 -15.76 20.49
N PRO A 218 9.91 -16.09 19.23
CA PRO A 218 8.96 -16.47 18.20
C PRO A 218 8.04 -17.62 18.66
N GLN A 219 6.75 -17.52 18.34
CA GLN A 219 5.74 -18.54 18.66
C GLN A 219 6.04 -19.86 17.94
N GLN A 220 6.51 -19.78 16.69
CA GLN A 220 6.95 -20.95 15.94
C GLN A 220 8.37 -21.35 16.37
N LYS A 221 8.50 -22.51 17.03
CA LYS A 221 9.75 -23.05 17.55
C LYS A 221 10.38 -24.00 16.52
N ASN A 222 11.48 -23.59 15.91
CA ASN A 222 12.24 -24.44 14.99
C ASN A 222 13.26 -25.27 15.74
N PHE A 223 13.05 -26.59 15.78
CA PHE A 223 14.00 -27.53 16.36
C PHE A 223 15.18 -27.75 15.42
N HIS A 224 16.38 -27.79 15.96
CA HIS A 224 17.61 -28.16 15.25
C HIS A 224 18.30 -29.32 15.97
N VAL A 225 19.17 -30.04 15.26
CA VAL A 225 19.86 -31.19 15.82
C VAL A 225 21.15 -30.75 16.52
N GLU A 226 21.32 -31.14 17.78
CA GLU A 226 22.54 -30.94 18.56
C GLU A 226 22.98 -32.29 19.14
N LYS A 227 24.29 -32.59 19.08
CA LYS A 227 24.83 -33.85 19.60
C LYS A 227 25.17 -33.70 21.09
N VAL A 228 24.50 -34.46 21.95
CA VAL A 228 24.73 -34.47 23.41
C VAL A 228 25.05 -35.90 23.85
N ASN A 229 26.19 -36.10 24.52
CA ASN A 229 26.65 -37.40 25.00
C ASN A 229 26.63 -38.52 23.91
N GLY A 230 27.03 -38.16 22.69
CA GLY A 230 27.08 -39.10 21.56
C GLY A 230 25.75 -39.31 20.81
N LYS A 231 24.62 -38.80 21.32
CA LYS A 231 23.29 -38.92 20.70
C LYS A 231 22.83 -37.61 20.06
N ASN A 232 22.10 -37.70 18.96
CA ASN A 232 21.54 -36.55 18.26
C ASN A 232 20.17 -36.19 18.85
N TYR A 233 20.06 -35.02 19.49
CA TYR A 233 18.82 -34.51 20.06
C TYR A 233 18.23 -33.42 19.18
N ARG A 234 16.91 -33.39 19.04
CA ARG A 234 16.20 -32.20 18.57
C ARG A 234 16.18 -31.21 19.73
N CYS A 235 16.64 -29.99 19.50
CA CYS A 235 16.69 -28.97 20.54
C CYS A 235 16.19 -27.61 20.06
N VAL A 236 15.68 -26.83 21.01
CA VAL A 236 15.19 -25.47 20.78
C VAL A 236 15.24 -24.65 22.07
N THR A 237 15.48 -23.35 21.94
CA THR A 237 15.38 -22.41 23.06
C THR A 237 13.90 -22.17 23.38
N TRP A 238 13.48 -22.64 24.55
CA TRP A 238 12.08 -22.62 24.96
C TRP A 238 11.70 -21.28 25.56
N SER A 239 12.45 -20.83 26.57
CA SER A 239 12.26 -19.55 27.24
C SER A 239 13.59 -18.91 27.60
N GLN A 240 13.59 -17.57 27.66
CA GLN A 240 14.74 -16.78 28.08
C GLN A 240 14.28 -15.66 29.01
N TYR A 241 15.00 -15.45 30.10
CA TYR A 241 14.71 -14.43 31.08
C TYR A 241 15.96 -13.59 31.34
N VAL A 242 15.78 -12.27 31.41
CA VAL A 242 16.80 -11.37 31.94
C VAL A 242 16.46 -11.11 33.39
N MET A 243 17.44 -11.31 34.27
CA MET A 243 17.27 -11.20 35.71
C MET A 243 18.26 -10.19 36.27
N TYR A 244 17.80 -9.34 37.20
CA TYR A 244 18.62 -8.34 37.89
C TYR A 244 18.64 -8.66 39.39
N PRO A 245 19.78 -9.07 39.97
CA PRO A 245 19.86 -9.38 41.39
C PRO A 245 19.69 -8.11 42.23
N GLN A 246 18.76 -8.16 43.19
CA GLN A 246 18.39 -7.04 44.06
C GLN A 246 19.11 -7.08 45.43
N VAL A 247 19.71 -8.21 45.77
CA VAL A 247 20.46 -8.41 47.02
C VAL A 247 21.76 -9.16 46.76
N THR A 248 22.76 -8.94 47.61
CA THR A 248 24.08 -9.59 47.54
C THR A 248 24.07 -10.96 48.22
N GLY A 249 24.99 -11.83 47.83
CA GLY A 249 25.16 -13.16 48.40
C GLY A 249 24.84 -14.27 47.40
N LYS A 250 24.66 -15.48 47.91
CA LYS A 250 24.40 -16.67 47.10
C LYS A 250 22.89 -16.77 46.83
N LEU A 251 22.46 -16.41 45.63
CA LEU A 251 21.06 -16.48 45.21
C LEU A 251 20.77 -17.78 44.46
N GLU A 252 19.63 -18.39 44.75
CA GLU A 252 19.22 -19.65 44.16
C GLU A 252 18.03 -19.47 43.21
N ILE A 253 18.15 -20.02 42.02
CA ILE A 253 17.07 -20.19 41.04
C ILE A 253 16.55 -21.62 41.25
N PRO A 254 15.31 -21.79 41.75
CA PRO A 254 14.78 -23.11 42.08
C PRO A 254 14.58 -23.97 40.82
N SER A 255 14.54 -25.29 41.01
CA SER A 255 14.14 -26.20 39.95
C SER A 255 12.68 -26.00 39.56
N ILE A 256 12.37 -26.02 38.26
CA ILE A 256 11.03 -25.76 37.73
C ILE A 256 10.53 -26.99 36.99
N THR A 257 9.28 -27.38 37.24
CA THR A 257 8.64 -28.48 36.52
C THR A 257 7.81 -27.94 35.36
N PHE A 258 8.19 -28.31 34.14
CA PHE A 258 7.42 -28.05 32.93
C PHE A 258 6.51 -29.24 32.63
N LYS A 259 5.30 -28.98 32.14
CA LYS A 259 4.32 -29.99 31.70
C LYS A 259 4.39 -30.09 30.17
N GLY A 260 5.00 -31.14 29.67
CA GLY A 260 5.09 -31.45 28.24
C GLY A 260 4.01 -32.43 27.79
N ILE A 261 3.58 -32.32 26.54
CA ILE A 261 2.78 -33.33 25.83
C ILE A 261 3.65 -33.90 24.73
N VAL A 262 3.79 -35.23 24.74
CA VAL A 262 4.54 -35.97 23.73
C VAL A 262 3.64 -36.97 23.05
N VAL A 263 3.83 -37.16 21.75
CA VAL A 263 3.02 -38.08 20.96
C VAL A 263 3.72 -39.43 20.84
N GLN A 264 2.99 -40.51 21.15
CA GLN A 264 3.42 -41.89 20.98
C GLN A 264 2.52 -42.61 19.96
N GLN A 265 3.05 -43.57 19.20
CA GLN A 265 2.28 -44.27 18.18
C GLN A 265 1.60 -45.46 18.85
N ASN A 266 0.27 -45.47 18.84
CA ASN A 266 -0.51 -46.63 19.25
C ASN A 266 -0.77 -47.52 18.03
N ARG A 267 -0.03 -48.62 17.93
CA ARG A 267 -0.19 -49.62 16.85
C ARG A 267 -1.24 -50.70 17.17
N ALA A 268 -1.89 -50.64 18.33
CA ALA A 268 -2.86 -51.62 18.80
C ALA A 268 -4.27 -51.01 18.90
N VAL A 269 -4.69 -50.26 17.88
CA VAL A 269 -6.06 -49.73 17.79
C VAL A 269 -6.81 -50.59 16.78
N ASP A 270 -7.98 -51.11 17.19
CA ASP A 270 -8.88 -51.85 16.31
C ASP A 270 -9.23 -50.98 15.09
N PRO A 271 -9.15 -51.52 13.85
CA PRO A 271 -9.51 -50.79 12.62
C PRO A 271 -10.88 -50.09 12.68
N PHE A 272 -11.82 -50.61 13.47
CA PHE A 272 -13.14 -50.00 13.64
C PHE A 272 -13.11 -48.76 14.55
N GLU A 273 -12.27 -48.76 15.59
CA GLU A 273 -12.14 -47.66 16.56
C GLU A 273 -11.37 -46.46 15.97
N ALA A 274 -10.38 -46.73 15.10
CA ALA A 274 -9.62 -45.70 14.37
C ALA A 274 -10.49 -44.89 13.38
N PHE A 275 -11.58 -45.49 12.89
CA PHE A 275 -12.51 -44.86 11.94
C PHE A 275 -13.44 -43.84 12.62
N PHE A 276 -13.89 -44.08 13.85
CA PHE A 276 -14.81 -43.19 14.57
C PHE A 276 -14.12 -42.02 15.32
N ASN A 277 -12.80 -42.11 15.57
CA ASN A 277 -12.00 -41.09 16.28
C ASN A 277 -11.05 -40.27 15.38
N GLY A 278 -11.22 -40.29 14.06
CA GLY A 278 -10.45 -39.42 13.15
C GLY A 278 -9.03 -39.90 12.79
N GLY A 279 -8.76 -41.20 12.86
CA GLY A 279 -7.64 -41.84 12.14
C GLY A 279 -6.22 -41.63 12.66
N SER A 280 -6.00 -40.95 13.78
CA SER A 280 -4.65 -40.73 14.29
C SER A 280 -4.26 -41.87 15.24
N GLY A 281 -3.44 -42.82 14.78
CA GLY A 281 -2.85 -43.90 15.58
C GLY A 281 -1.82 -43.40 16.60
N TYR A 282 -2.16 -42.32 17.31
CA TYR A 282 -1.29 -41.52 18.16
C TYR A 282 -1.97 -41.30 19.51
N VAL A 283 -1.21 -41.44 20.60
CA VAL A 283 -1.65 -41.19 21.97
C VAL A 283 -0.78 -40.09 22.55
N GLU A 284 -1.43 -39.06 23.08
CA GLU A 284 -0.77 -37.99 23.83
C GLU A 284 -0.41 -38.46 25.24
N VAL A 285 0.86 -38.35 25.60
CA VAL A 285 1.36 -38.68 26.93
C VAL A 285 1.82 -37.39 27.61
N LYS A 286 1.19 -37.05 28.74
CA LYS A 286 1.61 -35.92 29.57
C LYS A 286 2.86 -36.29 30.37
N ARG A 287 3.90 -35.45 30.33
CA ARG A 287 5.17 -35.66 31.01
C ARG A 287 5.61 -34.42 31.77
N ASN A 288 5.94 -34.60 33.04
CA ASN A 288 6.58 -33.58 33.85
C ASN A 288 8.09 -33.61 33.60
N ILE A 289 8.67 -32.48 33.23
CA ILE A 289 10.09 -32.33 32.89
C ILE A 289 10.67 -31.32 33.87
N VAL A 290 11.55 -31.79 34.76
CA VAL A 290 12.18 -30.95 35.77
C VAL A 290 13.39 -30.27 35.16
N ALA A 291 13.34 -28.95 35.06
CA ALA A 291 14.49 -28.12 34.77
C ALA A 291 15.32 -27.95 36.05
N PRO A 292 16.63 -28.26 36.04
CA PRO A 292 17.48 -28.15 37.22
C PRO A 292 17.59 -26.70 37.71
N GLY A 293 17.67 -26.53 39.03
CA GLY A 293 17.97 -25.24 39.64
C GLY A 293 19.40 -24.77 39.35
N LEU A 294 19.66 -23.49 39.60
CA LEU A 294 20.96 -22.87 39.37
C LEU A 294 21.27 -21.85 40.45
N THR A 295 22.50 -21.85 40.96
CA THR A 295 22.95 -20.83 41.90
C THR A 295 23.77 -19.73 41.20
N VAL A 296 23.52 -18.48 41.57
CA VAL A 296 24.30 -17.31 41.16
C VAL A 296 24.91 -16.64 42.40
N GLN A 297 26.21 -16.38 42.36
CA GLN A 297 26.91 -15.57 43.36
C GLN A 297 26.79 -14.08 43.00
N VAL A 298 26.26 -13.27 43.90
CA VAL A 298 26.12 -11.83 43.73
C VAL A 298 27.09 -11.11 44.65
N ASP A 299 28.11 -10.49 44.08
CA ASP A 299 29.08 -9.70 44.82
C ASP A 299 28.55 -8.28 45.06
N PRO A 300 28.85 -7.66 46.22
CA PRO A 300 28.54 -6.26 46.44
C PRO A 300 29.26 -5.37 45.43
N LEU A 301 28.63 -4.24 45.09
CA LEU A 301 29.35 -3.16 44.42
C LEU A 301 30.39 -2.57 45.39
N PRO A 302 31.51 -2.02 44.88
CA PRO A 302 32.48 -1.29 45.72
C PRO A 302 31.82 -0.11 46.46
N LYS A 303 32.56 0.57 47.35
CA LYS A 303 32.02 1.71 48.12
C LYS A 303 31.32 2.72 47.21
N ARG A 304 30.00 2.81 47.31
CA ARG A 304 29.14 3.57 46.40
C ARG A 304 29.42 5.08 46.53
N PRO A 305 29.73 5.78 45.42
CA PRO A 305 29.78 7.23 45.39
C PRO A 305 28.42 7.86 45.75
N SER A 306 28.43 9.06 46.32
CA SER A 306 27.20 9.78 46.70
C SER A 306 26.33 10.20 45.51
N ASP A 307 26.94 10.35 44.33
CA ASP A 307 26.31 10.73 43.06
C ASP A 307 25.99 9.51 42.16
N PHE A 308 26.11 8.29 42.70
CA PHE A 308 25.81 7.07 41.95
C PHE A 308 24.35 7.01 41.54
N SER A 309 24.09 6.86 40.25
CA SER A 309 22.75 6.84 39.68
C SER A 309 22.01 5.51 39.85
N GLY A 310 22.66 4.47 40.38
CA GLY A 310 22.13 3.11 40.36
C GLY A 310 22.36 2.37 39.03
N GLY A 311 22.95 3.02 38.02
CA GLY A 311 23.27 2.40 36.73
C GLY A 311 24.41 1.39 36.83
N VAL A 312 24.17 0.16 36.38
CA VAL A 312 25.16 -0.93 36.28
C VAL A 312 25.12 -1.47 34.85
N GLY A 313 26.23 -1.31 34.13
CA GLY A 313 26.33 -1.61 32.70
C GLY A 313 27.16 -0.60 31.92
N LYS A 314 26.86 -0.39 30.63
CA LYS A 314 27.55 0.60 29.79
C LYS A 314 26.55 1.64 29.33
N PHE A 315 26.83 2.91 29.66
CA PHE A 315 25.93 4.01 29.39
C PHE A 315 26.63 5.15 28.64
N ASN A 316 25.83 5.91 27.91
CA ASN A 316 26.16 7.18 27.31
C ASN A 316 25.13 8.23 27.77
N LEU A 317 25.54 9.49 27.70
CA LEU A 317 24.73 10.62 28.14
C LEU A 317 24.82 11.70 27.07
N SER A 318 23.67 12.21 26.65
CA SER A 318 23.60 13.39 25.80
C SER A 318 22.51 14.33 26.31
N ALA A 319 22.69 15.63 26.07
CA ALA A 319 21.67 16.62 26.36
C ALA A 319 21.54 17.60 25.22
N SER A 320 20.35 18.18 25.06
CA SER A 320 20.06 19.21 24.08
C SER A 320 19.01 20.16 24.62
N VAL A 321 19.12 21.44 24.27
CA VAL A 321 18.13 22.48 24.58
C VAL A 321 17.49 22.93 23.27
N ASN A 322 16.18 23.18 23.27
CA ASN A 322 15.44 23.64 22.10
C ASN A 322 15.86 25.04 21.62
N HIS A 323 16.08 25.98 22.55
CA HIS A 323 16.46 27.36 22.26
C HIS A 323 17.53 27.84 23.24
N THR A 324 18.61 28.42 22.71
CA THR A 324 19.66 29.09 23.50
C THR A 324 19.40 30.58 23.65
N GLU A 325 18.40 31.13 22.95
CA GLU A 325 17.97 32.52 23.07
C GLU A 325 16.44 32.56 23.21
N VAL A 326 15.95 33.12 24.32
CA VAL A 326 14.52 33.17 24.69
C VAL A 326 14.19 34.49 25.40
N LYS A 327 12.92 34.84 25.56
CA LYS A 327 12.50 35.96 26.42
C LYS A 327 12.16 35.48 27.84
N ALA A 328 12.26 36.36 28.82
CA ALA A 328 11.76 36.09 30.16
C ALA A 328 10.26 35.74 30.11
N GLY A 329 9.87 34.62 30.73
CA GLY A 329 8.53 34.02 30.67
C GLY A 329 8.34 32.95 29.59
N GLU A 330 9.24 32.81 28.62
CA GLU A 330 9.16 31.75 27.59
C GLU A 330 9.88 30.47 28.05
N PRO A 331 9.22 29.31 28.10
CA PRO A 331 9.85 28.08 28.57
C PRO A 331 10.91 27.55 27.60
N ILE A 332 12.00 27.04 28.16
CA ILE A 332 12.98 26.18 27.47
C ILE A 332 12.74 24.72 27.81
N SER A 333 12.98 23.85 26.84
CA SER A 333 12.92 22.39 27.01
C SER A 333 14.33 21.81 26.89
N LEU A 334 14.79 21.22 27.98
CA LEU A 334 16.06 20.49 28.07
C LEU A 334 15.76 18.99 27.98
N ARG A 335 16.20 18.38 26.89
CA ARG A 335 16.14 16.94 26.68
C ARG A 335 17.45 16.30 27.13
N VAL A 336 17.39 15.40 28.10
CA VAL A 336 18.50 14.56 28.55
C VAL A 336 18.24 13.12 28.13
N VAL A 337 19.19 12.50 27.44
CA VAL A 337 19.08 11.11 26.98
C VAL A 337 20.18 10.29 27.64
N VAL A 338 19.77 9.29 28.42
CA VAL A 338 20.65 8.25 28.96
C VAL A 338 20.45 7.01 28.09
N GLY A 339 21.43 6.70 27.25
CA GLY A 339 21.42 5.54 26.38
C GLY A 339 22.40 4.48 26.84
N GLY A 340 22.18 3.22 26.48
CA GLY A 340 23.15 2.17 26.79
C GLY A 340 22.55 0.77 26.93
N VAL A 341 23.32 -0.10 27.56
CA VAL A 341 22.95 -1.48 27.89
C VAL A 341 23.23 -1.77 29.36
N GLY A 342 22.25 -2.34 30.07
CA GLY A 342 22.35 -2.65 31.50
C GLY A 342 20.99 -2.63 32.18
N ASN A 343 20.94 -2.09 33.39
CA ASN A 343 19.72 -1.93 34.18
C ASN A 343 18.99 -0.59 33.92
N LEU A 344 18.87 -0.13 32.66
CA LEU A 344 18.38 1.21 32.30
C LEU A 344 17.06 1.63 32.97
N LYS A 345 16.15 0.68 33.23
CA LYS A 345 14.84 0.98 33.85
C LYS A 345 14.90 1.21 35.36
N LEU A 346 16.02 0.87 36.00
CA LEU A 346 16.22 0.93 37.45
C LEU A 346 17.13 2.10 37.87
N ILE A 347 17.57 2.92 36.91
CA ILE A 347 18.44 4.07 37.19
C ILE A 347 17.65 5.23 37.76
N LYS A 348 18.29 5.99 38.65
CA LYS A 348 17.83 7.30 39.10
C LYS A 348 17.92 8.30 37.94
N GLN A 349 16.91 9.14 37.81
CA GLN A 349 16.91 10.25 36.86
C GLN A 349 18.15 11.16 37.08
N PRO A 350 18.83 11.60 36.01
CA PRO A 350 19.92 12.57 36.11
C PRO A 350 19.46 13.86 36.77
N ASP A 351 20.22 14.34 37.76
CA ASP A 351 19.93 15.63 38.38
C ASP A 351 20.42 16.78 37.51
N VAL A 352 19.57 17.77 37.33
CA VAL A 352 19.85 18.95 36.52
C VAL A 352 19.68 20.18 37.40
N ALA A 353 20.79 20.85 37.65
CA ALA A 353 20.85 22.11 38.38
C ALA A 353 20.53 23.26 37.42
N PHE A 354 19.32 23.82 37.50
CA PHE A 354 19.00 25.07 36.81
C PHE A 354 19.44 26.28 37.65
N PRO A 355 19.77 27.42 37.02
CA PRO A 355 19.99 28.68 37.71
C PRO A 355 18.77 29.10 38.53
N LYS A 356 18.97 29.85 39.62
CA LYS A 356 17.90 30.24 40.57
C LYS A 356 16.75 31.03 39.92
N ASP A 357 17.00 31.70 38.81
CA ASP A 357 16.01 32.47 38.05
C ASP A 357 15.14 31.62 37.11
N PHE A 358 15.24 30.28 37.18
CA PHE A 358 14.43 29.35 36.38
C PHE A 358 13.45 28.57 37.28
N ASP A 359 12.19 28.55 36.89
CA ASP A 359 11.24 27.58 37.44
C ASP A 359 11.37 26.26 36.72
N LYS A 360 11.76 25.22 37.44
CA LYS A 360 11.93 23.85 36.94
C LYS A 360 10.64 23.05 37.15
N TYR A 361 10.24 22.31 36.12
CA TYR A 361 9.13 21.37 36.16
C TYR A 361 9.62 19.92 36.14
N ASP A 362 8.75 18.99 36.53
CA ASP A 362 9.02 17.56 36.48
C ASP A 362 9.33 17.08 35.05
N ALA A 363 10.27 16.16 34.95
CA ALA A 363 10.69 15.61 33.67
C ALA A 363 9.60 14.68 33.12
N LYS A 364 9.26 14.84 31.84
CA LYS A 364 8.52 13.83 31.11
C LYS A 364 9.47 12.70 30.73
N ILE A 365 9.22 11.49 31.23
CA ILE A 365 10.05 10.31 30.98
C ILE A 365 9.49 9.55 29.77
N THR A 366 10.34 9.27 28.79
CA THR A 366 10.01 8.40 27.64
C THR A 366 10.98 7.21 27.59
N ASP A 367 10.43 6.00 27.69
CA ASP A 367 11.16 4.74 27.60
C ASP A 367 11.23 4.28 26.12
N LYS A 368 12.43 4.25 25.55
CA LYS A 368 12.72 3.66 24.22
C LYS A 368 13.69 2.49 24.34
N THR A 369 13.50 1.66 25.35
CA THR A 369 14.34 0.49 25.58
C THR A 369 13.71 -0.79 25.03
N LYS A 370 14.57 -1.78 24.75
CA LYS A 370 14.24 -3.14 24.35
C LYS A 370 14.97 -4.10 25.27
N LEU A 371 14.31 -5.21 25.60
CA LEU A 371 14.95 -6.28 26.36
C LEU A 371 15.78 -7.14 25.40
N THR A 372 17.07 -7.28 25.67
CA THR A 372 17.99 -8.08 24.85
C THR A 372 18.74 -9.10 25.71
N ALA A 373 19.49 -10.00 25.06
CA ALA A 373 20.33 -11.00 25.74
C ALA A 373 21.40 -10.39 26.68
N ASN A 374 21.74 -9.12 26.50
CA ASN A 374 22.77 -8.41 27.27
C ASN A 374 22.19 -7.52 28.38
N GLY A 375 20.86 -7.48 28.55
CA GLY A 375 20.18 -6.59 29.49
C GLY A 375 19.09 -5.75 28.81
N VAL A 376 18.65 -4.68 29.48
CA VAL A 376 17.85 -3.64 28.83
C VAL A 376 18.79 -2.79 27.98
N GLU A 377 18.49 -2.66 26.69
CA GLU A 377 19.24 -1.85 25.73
C GLU A 377 18.34 -0.77 25.12
N GLY A 378 18.84 0.45 25.02
CA GLY A 378 18.15 1.55 24.35
C GLY A 378 18.31 2.86 25.09
N ASN A 379 17.27 3.70 25.07
CA ASN A 379 17.36 5.07 25.59
C ASN A 379 16.23 5.37 26.59
N MET A 380 16.60 5.96 27.73
CA MET A 380 15.71 6.69 28.63
C MET A 380 15.83 8.18 28.32
N ILE A 381 14.72 8.81 27.97
CA ILE A 381 14.67 10.23 27.60
C ILE A 381 13.92 11.01 28.67
N TYR A 382 14.55 12.05 29.21
CA TYR A 382 14.00 12.96 30.21
C TYR A 382 13.85 14.34 29.58
N ASP A 383 12.62 14.75 29.30
CA ASP A 383 12.31 16.08 28.79
C ASP A 383 11.92 16.99 29.95
N ILE A 384 12.81 17.91 30.32
CA ILE A 384 12.65 18.81 31.46
C ILE A 384 12.30 20.20 30.95
N LEU A 385 11.19 20.76 31.43
CA LEU A 385 10.77 22.11 31.09
C LEU A 385 11.25 23.08 32.16
N ALA A 386 11.81 24.22 31.75
CA ALA A 386 12.23 25.27 32.67
C ALA A 386 11.87 26.65 32.13
N VAL A 387 11.43 27.57 33.00
CA VAL A 387 10.97 28.92 32.61
C VAL A 387 11.86 29.99 33.24
N PRO A 388 12.58 30.82 32.45
CA PRO A 388 13.37 31.92 32.97
C PRO A 388 12.48 33.10 33.40
N ARG A 389 12.73 33.66 34.59
CA ARG A 389 11.96 34.78 35.14
C ARG A 389 12.52 36.15 34.79
N ASN A 390 13.84 36.28 34.70
CA ASN A 390 14.51 37.56 34.55
C ASN A 390 15.42 37.56 33.31
N GLN A 391 15.56 38.72 32.65
CA GLN A 391 16.50 38.90 31.55
C GLN A 391 17.96 38.74 32.03
N GLY A 392 18.83 38.18 31.20
CA GLY A 392 20.23 37.94 31.55
C GLY A 392 20.88 36.82 30.74
N GLN A 393 22.18 36.62 30.95
CA GLN A 393 22.89 35.45 30.43
C GLN A 393 23.04 34.42 31.54
N TYR A 394 22.54 33.23 31.28
CA TYR A 394 22.55 32.12 32.23
C TYR A 394 23.31 30.93 31.66
N GLU A 395 23.85 30.10 32.54
CA GLU A 395 24.53 28.87 32.17
C GLU A 395 23.91 27.69 32.90
N ILE A 396 23.46 26.69 32.14
CA ILE A 396 23.09 25.38 32.67
C ILE A 396 24.38 24.55 32.72
N PRO A 397 24.86 24.15 33.91
CA PRO A 397 26.11 23.43 34.06
C PRO A 397 26.04 22.03 33.42
N PRO A 398 27.20 21.42 33.12
CA PRO A 398 27.29 20.04 32.68
C PRO A 398 26.53 19.07 33.60
N ILE A 399 25.65 18.27 33.01
CA ILE A 399 24.92 17.22 33.75
C ILE A 399 25.85 16.03 33.91
N ALA A 400 26.07 15.60 35.15
CA ALA A 400 26.88 14.43 35.46
C ALA A 400 26.01 13.18 35.66
N PHE A 401 26.48 12.05 35.17
CA PHE A 401 25.87 10.74 35.39
C PHE A 401 26.95 9.73 35.77
N THR A 402 26.90 9.25 37.01
CA THR A 402 27.87 8.30 37.57
C THR A 402 27.25 6.91 37.64
N TYR A 403 27.86 5.96 36.94
CA TYR A 403 27.41 4.57 36.83
C TYR A 403 28.57 3.60 37.09
N TYR A 404 28.26 2.34 37.36
CA TYR A 404 29.26 1.27 37.49
C TYR A 404 29.44 0.55 36.15
N ASP A 405 30.63 0.66 35.56
CA ASP A 405 30.97 -0.01 34.31
C ASP A 405 31.47 -1.42 34.60
N THR A 406 30.66 -2.41 34.26
CA THR A 406 30.96 -3.83 34.50
C THR A 406 32.14 -4.35 33.66
N GLY A 407 32.50 -3.65 32.58
CA GLY A 407 33.69 -3.99 31.79
C GLY A 407 34.99 -3.47 32.42
N LEU A 408 34.92 -2.35 33.14
CA LEU A 408 36.07 -1.75 33.83
C LEU A 408 36.15 -2.12 35.32
N ASN A 409 35.11 -2.75 35.86
CA ASN A 409 34.95 -3.01 37.30
C ASN A 409 35.18 -1.76 38.16
N ALA A 410 34.70 -0.61 37.68
CA ALA A 410 34.92 0.68 38.31
C ALA A 410 33.75 1.63 38.05
N TYR A 411 33.58 2.61 38.93
CA TYR A 411 32.65 3.71 38.72
C TYR A 411 33.19 4.66 37.65
N LYS A 412 32.30 5.10 36.75
CA LYS A 412 32.60 6.06 35.70
C LYS A 412 31.56 7.18 35.70
N THR A 413 32.05 8.40 35.65
CA THR A 413 31.23 9.61 35.53
C THR A 413 31.33 10.15 34.11
N ILE A 414 30.19 10.26 33.43
CA ILE A 414 30.07 10.92 32.12
C ILE A 414 29.34 12.24 32.29
N LYS A 415 29.71 13.24 31.49
CA LYS A 415 29.17 14.61 31.59
C LYS A 415 28.72 15.12 30.23
N THR A 416 27.66 15.91 30.22
CA THR A 416 27.23 16.67 29.02
C THR A 416 28.07 17.94 28.86
N GLN A 417 27.86 18.67 27.76
CA GLN A 417 28.29 20.05 27.66
C GLN A 417 27.40 20.98 28.51
N ALA A 418 27.93 22.14 28.87
CA ALA A 418 27.16 23.24 29.46
C ALA A 418 26.34 23.95 28.38
N PHE A 419 25.21 24.57 28.75
CA PHE A 419 24.38 25.35 27.84
C PHE A 419 24.30 26.80 28.28
N LYS A 420 24.74 27.72 27.43
CA LYS A 420 24.58 29.17 27.64
C LYS A 420 23.24 29.62 27.07
N ILE A 421 22.39 30.21 27.92
CA ILE A 421 21.04 30.66 27.60
C ILE A 421 20.99 32.19 27.72
N ASN A 422 20.71 32.86 26.60
CA ASN A 422 20.52 34.31 26.54
C ASN A 422 19.04 34.65 26.71
N VAL A 423 18.67 35.29 27.81
CA VAL A 423 17.29 35.66 28.12
C VAL A 423 17.08 37.14 27.89
N LYS A 424 16.25 37.49 26.89
CA LYS A 424 15.86 38.85 26.54
C LYS A 424 14.71 39.35 27.43
N LYS A 425 14.48 40.66 27.45
CA LYS A 425 13.36 41.30 28.18
C LYS A 425 12.01 40.70 27.73
N GLY A 426 11.23 40.21 28.69
CA GLY A 426 9.85 39.76 28.45
C GLY A 426 8.88 40.92 28.23
N ASP A 427 7.77 40.65 27.57
CA ASP A 427 6.72 41.60 27.17
C ASP A 427 5.62 41.82 28.25
N GLY A 428 5.84 41.31 29.47
CA GLY A 428 4.98 41.59 30.62
C GLY A 428 3.62 40.89 30.63
N LYS A 429 3.35 40.02 29.65
CA LYS A 429 2.21 39.08 29.69
C LYS A 429 2.76 37.75 30.20
N GLY A 430 2.31 37.32 31.38
CA GLY A 430 2.68 36.02 31.94
C GLY A 430 2.11 34.90 31.07
N SER A 431 2.86 34.48 30.06
CA SER A 431 2.53 33.32 29.24
C SER A 431 2.61 32.08 30.11
N SER A 432 1.47 31.43 30.31
CA SER A 432 1.40 30.17 31.03
C SER A 432 2.18 29.11 30.25
N VAL A 433 2.80 28.20 31.00
CA VAL A 433 3.73 27.14 30.55
C VAL A 433 3.09 26.11 29.60
N ALA A 434 1.83 26.33 29.19
CA ALA A 434 1.07 25.51 28.27
C ALA A 434 1.42 25.74 26.78
N ASP A 435 1.99 26.90 26.42
CA ASP A 435 2.01 27.36 25.03
C ASP A 435 3.28 27.08 24.21
N TYR A 436 4.27 26.33 24.73
CA TYR A 436 5.55 26.11 24.02
C TYR A 436 6.06 24.67 23.98
N ARG A 437 5.16 23.70 23.82
CA ARG A 437 5.55 22.33 23.45
C ARG A 437 5.19 22.07 21.98
N GLN A 438 6.20 22.06 21.11
CA GLN A 438 6.23 21.41 19.78
C GLN A 438 5.10 21.73 18.79
N GLU A 439 5.32 22.76 17.97
CA GLU A 439 4.95 22.70 16.55
C GLU A 439 5.59 21.42 15.97
N LYS A 440 4.89 20.32 15.68
CA LYS A 440 3.69 20.19 14.83
C LYS A 440 2.71 19.08 15.30
N ALA A 441 2.67 18.71 16.59
CA ALA A 441 1.75 17.64 17.04
C ALA A 441 1.32 17.66 18.52
N ASN A 442 1.25 18.82 19.18
CA ASN A 442 0.80 18.91 20.58
C ASN A 442 -0.55 19.58 20.79
N ASP A 443 -1.25 19.89 19.70
CA ASP A 443 -2.63 20.34 19.77
C ASP A 443 -3.42 19.70 18.63
N ILE A 444 -4.75 19.65 18.80
CA ILE A 444 -5.68 19.29 17.74
C ILE A 444 -5.51 20.24 16.55
N ARG A 445 -5.68 19.72 15.33
CA ARG A 445 -5.71 20.53 14.11
C ARG A 445 -6.90 21.51 14.15
N GLY A 446 -6.70 22.68 13.54
CA GLY A 446 -7.63 23.82 13.60
C GLY A 446 -8.95 23.59 12.89
N LEU A 447 -9.85 24.58 12.97
CA LEU A 447 -11.19 24.50 12.37
C LEU A 447 -11.15 24.33 10.85
N LYS A 448 -12.10 23.56 10.33
CA LYS A 448 -12.42 23.56 8.91
C LYS A 448 -13.30 24.75 8.59
N LEU A 449 -12.86 25.64 7.70
CA LEU A 449 -13.51 26.93 7.42
C LEU A 449 -14.42 26.92 6.18
N GLN A 450 -14.56 25.78 5.51
CA GLN A 450 -15.38 25.71 4.29
C GLN A 450 -16.86 25.94 4.60
N LYS A 451 -17.58 26.49 3.62
CA LYS A 451 -19.04 26.63 3.69
C LYS A 451 -19.67 25.25 3.59
N VAL A 452 -20.52 24.94 4.54
CA VAL A 452 -21.15 23.63 4.68
C VAL A 452 -22.56 23.64 4.09
N ARG A 453 -22.92 22.57 3.38
CA ARG A 453 -24.31 22.25 3.04
C ARG A 453 -24.81 21.15 3.96
N MET A 454 -25.98 21.36 4.56
CA MET A 454 -26.64 20.40 5.43
C MET A 454 -27.32 19.31 4.60
N HIS A 455 -27.20 18.06 5.03
CA HIS A 455 -27.94 16.93 4.46
C HIS A 455 -28.48 16.07 5.62
N ARG A 456 -29.58 15.35 5.40
CA ARG A 456 -30.02 14.35 6.38
C ARG A 456 -29.09 13.14 6.35
N VAL A 457 -28.97 12.39 7.46
CA VAL A 457 -28.05 11.24 7.60
C VAL A 457 -28.32 10.15 6.54
N ASP A 458 -29.54 10.09 6.02
CA ASP A 458 -30.05 9.15 5.03
C ASP A 458 -30.01 9.68 3.58
N GLU A 459 -29.77 10.98 3.39
CA GLU A 459 -29.76 11.64 2.08
C GLU A 459 -28.35 11.66 1.46
N PHE A 460 -27.88 10.51 1.00
CA PHE A 460 -26.67 10.41 0.19
C PHE A 460 -26.96 10.71 -1.28
N PHE A 461 -26.02 11.37 -1.97
CA PHE A 461 -26.07 11.47 -3.43
C PHE A 461 -26.09 10.07 -4.05
N PHE A 462 -25.28 9.14 -3.53
CA PHE A 462 -25.28 7.74 -3.96
C PHE A 462 -26.65 7.06 -3.74
N GLY A 463 -27.26 6.60 -4.84
CA GLY A 463 -28.58 5.96 -4.86
C GLY A 463 -29.76 6.93 -4.89
N SER A 464 -29.53 8.24 -4.86
CA SER A 464 -30.58 9.26 -5.06
C SER A 464 -31.11 9.24 -6.50
N PRO A 465 -32.32 9.78 -6.77
CA PRO A 465 -32.80 9.97 -8.14
C PRO A 465 -31.83 10.79 -9.01
N GLN A 466 -31.16 11.78 -8.41
CA GLN A 466 -30.17 12.60 -9.11
C GLN A 466 -28.96 11.79 -9.57
N TYR A 467 -28.50 10.82 -8.79
CA TYR A 467 -27.42 9.92 -9.17
C TYR A 467 -27.80 9.04 -10.37
N TRP A 468 -29.00 8.44 -10.35
CA TRP A 468 -29.49 7.63 -11.46
C TRP A 468 -29.65 8.44 -12.75
N VAL A 469 -30.18 9.66 -12.67
CA VAL A 469 -30.25 10.60 -13.81
C VAL A 469 -28.85 10.92 -14.34
N SER A 470 -27.87 11.11 -13.46
CA SER A 470 -26.48 11.42 -13.83
C SER A 470 -25.78 10.26 -14.55
N LEU A 471 -26.18 9.01 -14.31
CA LEU A 471 -25.71 7.84 -15.08
C LEU A 471 -26.41 7.71 -16.44
N LEU A 472 -27.68 8.10 -16.52
CA LEU A 472 -28.52 7.96 -17.72
C LEU A 472 -28.17 8.99 -18.80
N VAL A 473 -27.84 10.23 -18.41
CA VAL A 473 -27.51 11.32 -19.35
C VAL A 473 -26.30 11.00 -20.25
N PRO A 474 -25.13 10.54 -19.73
CA PRO A 474 -24.00 10.14 -20.57
C PRO A 474 -24.32 8.96 -21.49
N LEU A 475 -25.14 8.01 -21.04
CA LEU A 475 -25.54 6.86 -21.84
C LEU A 475 -26.39 7.29 -23.05
N LEU A 476 -27.35 8.19 -22.85
CA LEU A 476 -28.14 8.77 -23.95
C LEU A 476 -27.26 9.55 -24.93
N ALA A 477 -26.34 10.38 -24.41
CA ALA A 477 -25.39 11.12 -25.24
C ALA A 477 -24.50 10.17 -26.07
N PHE A 478 -24.05 9.06 -25.47
CA PHE A 478 -23.29 8.02 -26.17
C PHE A 478 -24.10 7.36 -27.28
N ILE A 479 -25.38 7.01 -27.03
CA ILE A 479 -26.26 6.43 -28.06
C ILE A 479 -26.41 7.39 -29.25
N ILE A 480 -26.65 8.67 -28.99
CA ILE A 480 -26.76 9.70 -30.04
C ILE A 480 -25.44 9.80 -30.82
N LEU A 481 -24.30 9.89 -30.14
CA LEU A 481 -23.00 9.95 -30.79
C LEU A 481 -22.70 8.70 -31.62
N LEU A 482 -23.05 7.51 -31.13
CA LEU A 482 -22.89 6.26 -31.85
C LEU A 482 -23.69 6.26 -33.15
N VAL A 483 -24.95 6.72 -33.12
CA VAL A 483 -25.79 6.85 -34.33
C VAL A 483 -25.18 7.85 -35.31
N VAL A 484 -24.73 9.03 -34.84
CA VAL A 484 -24.10 10.05 -35.70
C VAL A 484 -22.81 9.55 -36.33
N PHE A 485 -21.93 8.91 -35.54
CA PHE A 485 -20.66 8.37 -36.05
C PHE A 485 -20.86 7.19 -36.99
N ARG A 486 -21.83 6.30 -36.70
CA ARG A 486 -22.19 5.20 -37.60
C ARG A 486 -22.69 5.73 -38.94
N LYS A 487 -23.52 6.78 -38.93
CA LYS A 487 -24.00 7.43 -40.16
C LYS A 487 -22.86 8.04 -40.96
N ARG A 488 -21.95 8.79 -40.31
CA ARG A 488 -20.75 9.35 -40.97
C ARG A 488 -19.82 8.27 -41.53
N ALA A 489 -19.62 7.17 -40.80
CA ALA A 489 -18.77 6.07 -41.25
C ALA A 489 -19.34 5.41 -42.52
N LEU A 490 -20.66 5.22 -42.59
CA LEU A 490 -21.35 4.76 -43.80
C LEU A 490 -21.21 5.76 -44.96
N ASP A 491 -21.37 7.07 -44.69
CA ASP A 491 -21.20 8.12 -45.72
C ASP A 491 -19.76 8.18 -46.27
N HIS A 492 -18.75 7.84 -45.47
CA HIS A 492 -17.34 7.77 -45.89
C HIS A 492 -16.97 6.47 -46.63
N ALA A 493 -17.75 5.40 -46.47
CA ALA A 493 -17.56 4.16 -47.20
C ALA A 493 -17.98 4.28 -48.68
N ASP A 494 -18.81 5.28 -49.03
CA ASP A 494 -19.20 5.58 -50.41
C ASP A 494 -18.13 6.46 -51.11
N ILE A 495 -16.99 5.84 -51.39
CA ILE A 495 -15.82 6.46 -52.06
C ILE A 495 -16.23 7.02 -53.44
N VAL A 496 -17.14 6.34 -54.14
CA VAL A 496 -17.62 6.69 -55.48
C VAL A 496 -18.36 8.04 -55.47
N LYS A 497 -19.31 8.22 -54.55
CA LYS A 497 -20.04 9.49 -54.41
C LYS A 497 -19.15 10.64 -53.96
N MET A 498 -18.13 10.35 -53.16
CA MET A 498 -17.16 11.35 -52.69
C MET A 498 -16.16 11.78 -53.79
N ARG A 499 -15.78 10.89 -54.72
CA ARG A 499 -15.00 11.25 -55.93
C ARG A 499 -15.77 12.20 -56.83
N GLY A 500 -17.03 11.88 -57.17
CA GLY A 500 -17.87 12.76 -57.99
C GLY A 500 -18.16 14.14 -57.39
N LYS A 501 -18.25 14.25 -56.04
CA LYS A 501 -18.38 15.56 -55.36
C LYS A 501 -17.10 16.41 -55.39
N LYS A 502 -15.93 15.77 -55.46
CA LYS A 502 -14.62 16.45 -55.49
C LYS A 502 -14.10 16.71 -56.90
N ALA A 503 -14.65 16.05 -57.92
CA ALA A 503 -14.25 16.14 -59.33
C ALA A 503 -14.08 17.58 -59.82
N ASN A 504 -15.08 18.45 -59.60
CA ASN A 504 -15.00 19.86 -59.99
C ASN A 504 -13.83 20.58 -59.31
N LYS A 505 -13.65 20.40 -58.00
CA LYS A 505 -12.54 21.02 -57.24
C LYS A 505 -11.16 20.56 -57.76
N VAL A 506 -11.03 19.29 -58.14
CA VAL A 506 -9.80 18.74 -58.73
C VAL A 506 -9.56 19.34 -60.12
N ALA A 507 -10.60 19.39 -60.96
CA ALA A 507 -10.55 19.99 -62.29
C ALA A 507 -10.16 21.47 -62.24
N THR A 508 -10.79 22.28 -61.37
CA THR A 508 -10.44 23.70 -61.21
C THR A 508 -8.98 23.88 -60.78
N LYS A 509 -8.45 22.99 -59.91
CA LYS A 509 -7.05 23.03 -59.48
C LYS A 509 -6.09 22.74 -60.65
N ARG A 510 -6.42 21.77 -61.50
CA ARG A 510 -5.64 21.44 -62.70
C ARG A 510 -5.73 22.54 -63.75
N LEU A 511 -6.92 23.10 -64.01
CA LEU A 511 -7.09 24.26 -64.90
C LEU A 511 -6.33 25.49 -64.41
N LYS A 512 -6.24 25.73 -63.09
CA LYS A 512 -5.38 26.78 -62.54
C LYS A 512 -3.90 26.51 -62.81
N LYS A 513 -3.46 25.25 -62.73
CA LYS A 513 -2.09 24.85 -63.08
C LYS A 513 -1.83 25.05 -64.58
N ALA A 514 -2.79 24.68 -65.44
CA ALA A 514 -2.72 24.95 -66.86
C ALA A 514 -2.58 26.46 -67.14
N ARG A 515 -3.37 27.33 -66.49
CA ARG A 515 -3.23 28.79 -66.63
C ARG A 515 -1.82 29.28 -66.29
N ASN A 516 -1.19 28.74 -65.24
CA ASN A 516 0.20 29.08 -64.92
C ASN A 516 1.19 28.60 -66.00
N LEU A 517 0.96 27.43 -66.62
CA LEU A 517 1.80 26.92 -67.72
C LEU A 517 1.65 27.75 -68.99
N MET A 518 0.45 28.28 -69.24
CA MET A 518 0.16 29.23 -70.31
C MET A 518 0.93 30.54 -70.12
N GLU A 519 0.93 31.11 -68.91
CA GLU A 519 1.71 32.31 -68.56
C GLU A 519 3.24 32.09 -68.73
N GLN A 520 3.70 30.85 -68.57
CA GLN A 520 5.10 30.45 -68.76
C GLN A 520 5.43 30.09 -70.22
N ASN A 521 4.48 30.26 -71.14
CA ASN A 521 4.61 29.93 -72.57
C ASN A 521 4.98 28.46 -72.85
N LYS A 522 4.53 27.54 -71.97
CA LYS A 522 4.79 26.10 -72.10
C LYS A 522 3.60 25.38 -72.75
N GLN A 523 3.47 25.55 -74.06
CA GLN A 523 2.30 25.10 -74.84
C GLN A 523 1.98 23.61 -74.69
N ALA A 524 2.97 22.73 -74.87
CA ALA A 524 2.75 21.28 -74.77
C ALA A 524 2.30 20.83 -73.37
N GLU A 525 2.92 21.38 -72.31
CA GLU A 525 2.56 21.09 -70.91
C GLU A 525 1.18 21.66 -70.56
N PHE A 526 0.80 22.79 -71.16
CA PHE A 526 -0.52 23.40 -71.00
C PHE A 526 -1.63 22.50 -71.53
N TYR A 527 -1.57 22.10 -72.80
CA TYR A 527 -2.61 21.27 -73.42
C TYR A 527 -2.73 19.90 -72.76
N ASP A 528 -1.60 19.32 -72.33
CA ASP A 528 -1.61 18.08 -71.55
C ASP A 528 -2.33 18.24 -70.21
N GLU A 529 -2.08 19.32 -69.47
CA GLU A 529 -2.75 19.55 -68.18
C GLU A 529 -4.24 19.85 -68.32
N VAL A 530 -4.66 20.57 -69.38
CA VAL A 530 -6.09 20.80 -69.69
C VAL A 530 -6.78 19.49 -70.07
N LEU A 531 -6.16 18.69 -70.94
CA LEU A 531 -6.65 17.37 -71.34
C LEU A 531 -6.84 16.45 -70.12
N HIS A 532 -5.84 16.39 -69.23
CA HIS A 532 -5.95 15.63 -67.98
C HIS A 532 -7.03 16.18 -67.02
N ALA A 533 -7.27 17.49 -67.01
CA ALA A 533 -8.33 18.09 -66.21
C ALA A 533 -9.71 17.67 -66.71
N LEU A 534 -9.93 17.65 -68.03
CA LEU A 534 -11.19 17.26 -68.67
C LEU A 534 -11.45 15.75 -68.49
N TRP A 535 -10.51 14.88 -68.86
CA TRP A 535 -10.65 13.43 -68.68
C TRP A 535 -10.83 13.02 -67.22
N GLY A 536 -10.02 13.61 -66.32
CA GLY A 536 -10.14 13.35 -64.89
C GLY A 536 -11.49 13.81 -64.32
N TYR A 537 -12.02 14.94 -64.79
CA TYR A 537 -13.32 15.44 -64.39
C TYR A 537 -14.45 14.47 -64.73
N VAL A 538 -14.57 14.04 -65.99
CA VAL A 538 -15.65 13.13 -66.41
C VAL A 538 -15.50 11.73 -65.82
N SER A 539 -14.27 11.21 -65.71
CA SER A 539 -14.01 9.92 -65.05
C SER A 539 -14.49 9.93 -63.60
N ASP A 540 -14.12 10.95 -62.82
CA ASP A 540 -14.53 11.06 -61.42
C ASP A 540 -16.02 11.41 -61.27
N LYS A 541 -16.58 12.22 -62.18
CA LYS A 541 -17.96 12.73 -62.09
C LYS A 541 -19.01 11.71 -62.55
N LEU A 542 -18.71 10.99 -63.62
CA LEU A 542 -19.56 9.96 -64.21
C LEU A 542 -19.21 8.56 -63.70
N ASN A 543 -18.15 8.43 -62.88
CA ASN A 543 -17.63 7.17 -62.36
C ASN A 543 -17.32 6.17 -63.49
N MET A 544 -16.73 6.67 -64.57
CA MET A 544 -16.37 5.88 -65.74
C MET A 544 -14.92 5.40 -65.62
N PRO A 545 -14.67 4.09 -65.76
CA PRO A 545 -13.31 3.55 -65.78
C PRO A 545 -12.59 3.97 -67.07
N VAL A 546 -11.26 4.01 -67.04
CA VAL A 546 -10.43 4.62 -68.10
C VAL A 546 -10.62 3.93 -69.45
N GLU A 547 -10.97 2.65 -69.46
CA GLU A 547 -11.22 1.86 -70.66
C GLU A 547 -12.51 2.26 -71.39
N GLN A 548 -13.44 2.93 -70.69
CA GLN A 548 -14.72 3.41 -71.24
C GLN A 548 -14.71 4.90 -71.57
N LEU A 549 -13.59 5.58 -71.36
CA LEU A 549 -13.40 6.99 -71.65
C LEU A 549 -13.23 7.20 -73.17
N SER A 550 -14.35 7.16 -73.90
CA SER A 550 -14.47 7.57 -75.30
C SER A 550 -15.40 8.76 -75.45
N ARG A 551 -15.32 9.48 -76.57
CA ARG A 551 -16.15 10.68 -76.83
C ARG A 551 -17.63 10.34 -76.88
N GLU A 552 -17.96 9.23 -77.52
CA GLU A 552 -19.32 8.70 -77.63
C GLU A 552 -19.88 8.33 -76.26
N ASN A 553 -19.06 7.66 -75.44
CA ASN A 553 -19.47 7.27 -74.09
C ASN A 553 -19.62 8.48 -73.16
N ILE A 554 -18.74 9.48 -73.26
CA ILE A 554 -18.88 10.73 -72.50
C ILE A 554 -20.17 11.45 -72.91
N ALA A 555 -20.42 11.61 -74.21
CA ALA A 555 -21.60 12.29 -74.73
C ALA A 555 -22.89 11.59 -74.29
N ASP A 556 -22.99 10.26 -74.47
CA ASP A 556 -24.16 9.49 -74.04
C ASP A 556 -24.37 9.57 -72.52
N ASN A 557 -23.32 9.48 -71.70
CA ASN A 557 -23.45 9.58 -70.25
C ASN A 557 -23.81 11.01 -69.78
N LEU A 558 -23.32 12.06 -70.42
CA LEU A 558 -23.71 13.44 -70.11
C LEU A 558 -25.14 13.74 -70.56
N GLN A 559 -25.55 13.22 -71.72
CA GLN A 559 -26.92 13.36 -72.23
C GLN A 559 -27.93 12.64 -71.32
N ARG A 560 -27.58 11.45 -70.80
CA ARG A 560 -28.36 10.74 -69.76
C ARG A 560 -28.49 11.53 -68.45
N GLN A 561 -27.58 12.48 -68.18
CA GLN A 561 -27.66 13.40 -67.05
C GLN A 561 -28.38 14.72 -67.39
N ALA A 562 -29.07 14.78 -68.53
CA ALA A 562 -29.82 15.94 -69.02
C ALA A 562 -28.95 17.19 -69.31
N VAL A 563 -27.67 17.00 -69.62
CA VAL A 563 -26.82 18.06 -70.18
C VAL A 563 -27.24 18.27 -71.63
N ASP A 564 -27.41 19.53 -72.05
CA ASP A 564 -27.80 19.87 -73.40
C ASP A 564 -26.67 19.61 -74.41
N ASN A 565 -27.04 19.31 -75.66
CA ASN A 565 -26.08 18.95 -76.71
C ASN A 565 -25.04 20.05 -76.96
N LYS A 566 -25.39 21.33 -76.82
CA LYS A 566 -24.44 22.44 -77.02
C LYS A 566 -23.32 22.40 -75.97
N THR A 567 -23.65 22.16 -74.71
CA THR A 567 -22.67 22.00 -73.63
C THR A 567 -21.79 20.76 -73.85
N ILE A 568 -22.38 19.64 -74.30
CA ILE A 568 -21.64 18.40 -74.61
C ILE A 568 -20.65 18.64 -75.77
N ASP A 569 -21.11 19.26 -76.86
CA ASP A 569 -20.27 19.57 -78.02
C ASP A 569 -19.14 20.53 -77.65
N THR A 570 -19.40 21.50 -76.78
CA THR A 570 -18.36 22.42 -76.26
C THR A 570 -17.30 21.66 -75.46
N PHE A 571 -17.72 20.69 -74.63
CA PHE A 571 -16.80 19.85 -73.86
C PHE A 571 -15.94 18.94 -74.75
N ILE A 572 -16.56 18.26 -75.73
CA ILE A 572 -15.86 17.37 -76.67
C ILE A 572 -14.92 18.19 -77.58
N SER A 573 -15.36 19.34 -78.06
CA SER A 573 -14.51 20.23 -78.87
C SER A 573 -13.28 20.70 -78.09
N ALA A 574 -13.41 20.97 -76.79
CA ALA A 574 -12.25 21.32 -75.95
C ALA A 574 -11.27 20.15 -75.78
N LEU A 575 -11.76 18.90 -75.71
CA LEU A 575 -10.91 17.70 -75.72
C LEU A 575 -10.19 17.53 -77.05
N ASP A 576 -10.91 17.65 -78.16
CA ASP A 576 -10.37 17.48 -79.51
C ASP A 576 -9.33 18.55 -79.84
N GLU A 577 -9.57 19.79 -79.44
CA GLU A 577 -8.61 20.88 -79.58
C GLU A 577 -7.31 20.60 -78.79
N CYS A 578 -7.42 20.10 -77.55
CA CYS A 578 -6.24 19.75 -76.75
C CYS A 578 -5.45 18.59 -77.37
N GLU A 579 -6.11 17.60 -77.96
CA GLU A 579 -5.42 16.51 -78.64
C GLU A 579 -4.82 16.97 -79.97
N PHE A 580 -5.54 17.76 -80.76
CA PHE A 580 -5.07 18.29 -82.03
C PHE A 580 -3.81 19.15 -81.87
N GLU A 581 -3.83 20.13 -80.96
CA GLU A 581 -2.69 21.01 -80.67
C GLU A 581 -1.49 20.26 -80.10
N ARG A 582 -1.69 19.06 -79.53
CA ARG A 582 -0.60 18.18 -79.09
C ARG A 582 0.13 17.50 -80.25
N TYR A 583 -0.55 17.26 -81.37
CA TYR A 583 0.01 16.57 -82.55
C TYR A 583 0.36 17.52 -83.70
N ALA A 584 -0.29 18.67 -83.81
CA ALA A 584 -0.06 19.69 -84.85
C ALA A 584 -0.17 21.11 -84.26
N PRO A 585 0.87 21.59 -83.52
CA PRO A 585 0.81 22.86 -82.82
C PRO A 585 0.66 24.06 -83.77
N GLY A 586 -0.37 24.88 -83.55
CA GLY A 586 -0.70 26.09 -84.31
C GLY A 586 -0.21 27.40 -83.67
N ASP A 587 -0.93 28.51 -83.90
CA ASP A 587 -0.63 29.83 -83.33
C ASP A 587 -0.75 29.82 -81.77
N PRO A 588 0.36 30.03 -81.03
CA PRO A 588 0.42 29.72 -79.60
C PRO A 588 -0.54 30.53 -78.70
N SER A 589 -0.79 31.82 -78.98
CA SER A 589 -1.36 32.71 -77.96
C SER A 589 -2.89 32.85 -78.03
N GLY A 590 -3.46 32.77 -79.23
CA GLY A 590 -4.91 32.85 -79.45
C GLY A 590 -5.64 31.56 -79.09
N ASN A 591 -5.02 30.41 -79.39
CA ASN A 591 -5.65 29.11 -79.21
C ASN A 591 -5.68 28.68 -77.74
N MET A 592 -4.61 28.88 -76.97
CA MET A 592 -4.55 28.48 -75.55
C MET A 592 -5.63 29.14 -74.67
N ASN A 593 -5.87 30.45 -74.84
CA ASN A 593 -6.91 31.17 -74.10
C ASN A 593 -8.31 30.66 -74.43
N LYS A 594 -8.58 30.44 -75.73
CA LYS A 594 -9.86 29.89 -76.20
C LYS A 594 -10.12 28.49 -75.63
N THR A 595 -9.10 27.62 -75.61
CA THR A 595 -9.23 26.24 -75.13
C THR A 595 -9.49 26.17 -73.62
N ILE A 596 -8.76 26.94 -72.79
CA ILE A 596 -8.98 26.92 -71.33
C ILE A 596 -10.33 27.52 -70.94
N ASP A 597 -10.78 28.57 -71.62
CA ASP A 597 -12.07 29.20 -71.35
C ASP A 597 -13.23 28.31 -71.81
N SER A 598 -13.08 27.59 -72.93
CA SER A 598 -14.03 26.57 -73.39
C SER A 598 -14.12 25.41 -72.39
N ALA A 599 -12.98 24.88 -71.94
CA ALA A 599 -12.92 23.82 -70.92
C ALA A 599 -13.55 24.24 -69.58
N MET A 600 -13.30 25.47 -69.13
CA MET A 600 -13.85 26.01 -67.88
C MET A 600 -15.36 26.23 -67.98
N THR A 601 -15.83 26.79 -69.09
CA THR A 601 -17.26 27.01 -69.37
C THR A 601 -18.01 25.68 -69.41
N ALA A 602 -17.51 24.71 -70.17
CA ALA A 602 -18.13 23.39 -70.28
C ALA A 602 -18.22 22.68 -68.93
N ILE A 603 -17.15 22.65 -68.12
CA ILE A 603 -17.19 22.05 -66.76
C ILE A 603 -18.20 22.78 -65.86
N MET A 604 -18.30 24.11 -65.96
CA MET A 604 -19.21 24.92 -65.14
C MET A 604 -20.68 24.67 -65.49
N GLU A 605 -21.01 24.64 -66.79
CA GLU A 605 -22.37 24.36 -67.28
C GLU A 605 -22.81 22.94 -66.93
N ILE A 606 -21.94 21.95 -67.17
CA ILE A 606 -22.14 20.56 -66.77
C ILE A 606 -22.39 20.45 -65.25
N GLU A 607 -21.63 21.18 -64.43
CA GLU A 607 -21.80 21.17 -62.97
C GLU A 607 -23.11 21.83 -62.53
N ASN A 608 -23.53 22.91 -63.20
CA ASN A 608 -24.78 23.61 -62.91
C ASN A 608 -26.00 22.71 -63.16
N VAL A 609 -26.02 22.00 -64.29
CA VAL A 609 -27.07 21.03 -64.64
C VAL A 609 -27.10 19.86 -63.64
N MET A 610 -25.95 19.30 -63.29
CA MET A 610 -25.89 18.19 -62.34
C MET A 610 -26.26 18.60 -60.91
N LYS A 611 -26.01 19.86 -60.50
CA LYS A 611 -26.43 20.37 -59.18
C LYS A 611 -27.93 20.61 -59.09
N THR A 612 -28.58 21.08 -60.16
CA THR A 612 -30.04 21.28 -60.20
C THR A 612 -30.79 19.95 -60.21
N SER A 613 -30.30 18.96 -60.96
CA SER A 613 -30.84 17.59 -60.96
C SER A 613 -30.74 16.88 -59.59
N SER A 614 -29.65 17.10 -58.84
CA SER A 614 -29.49 16.55 -57.48
C SER A 614 -30.41 17.18 -56.42
N LYS A 615 -30.94 18.40 -56.63
CA LYS A 615 -31.84 19.07 -55.65
C LYS A 615 -33.24 18.46 -55.62
N HIS A 616 -33.68 17.80 -56.70
CA HIS A 616 -35.03 17.21 -56.77
C HIS A 616 -35.15 15.85 -56.06
N LYS A 617 -34.04 15.24 -55.61
CA LYS A 617 -34.03 13.93 -54.92
C LYS A 617 -33.91 13.99 -53.39
N ASN A 618 -33.66 15.16 -52.80
CA ASN A 618 -33.34 15.31 -51.37
C ASN A 618 -34.28 16.29 -50.64
N SER A 619 -35.59 16.20 -50.88
CA SER A 619 -36.60 16.84 -50.02
C SER A 619 -37.10 15.86 -48.95
N SER A 620 -36.23 15.49 -48.02
CA SER A 620 -36.63 14.96 -46.71
C SER A 620 -35.49 15.15 -45.71
N THR A 621 -35.37 16.35 -45.18
CA THR A 621 -34.60 16.56 -43.95
C THR A 621 -35.36 17.53 -43.07
N VAL A 622 -36.36 16.98 -42.40
CA VAL A 622 -37.06 17.61 -41.29
C VAL A 622 -36.08 17.77 -40.13
N HIS A 623 -35.84 19.03 -39.77
CA HIS A 623 -35.59 19.58 -38.44
C HIS A 623 -34.72 18.78 -37.45
N SER A 624 -33.46 19.21 -37.33
CA SER A 624 -32.69 19.05 -36.08
C SER A 624 -31.82 20.29 -35.87
N LYS A 625 -32.47 21.39 -35.47
CA LYS A 625 -31.84 22.56 -34.86
C LYS A 625 -32.69 22.98 -33.67
N THR A 626 -32.45 22.35 -32.52
CA THR A 626 -32.73 22.90 -31.19
C THR A 626 -32.22 21.92 -30.13
N PHE A 627 -30.94 22.05 -29.77
CA PHE A 627 -30.54 21.68 -28.41
C PHE A 627 -29.33 22.52 -28.02
N LEU A 628 -29.60 23.74 -27.56
CA LEU A 628 -28.64 24.53 -26.81
C LEU A 628 -29.37 25.47 -25.85
N PHE A 629 -29.46 25.03 -24.60
CA PHE A 629 -28.96 25.75 -23.42
C PHE A 629 -29.39 27.22 -23.21
N CYS A 630 -30.27 27.44 -22.23
CA CYS A 630 -30.31 28.59 -21.29
C CYS A 630 -30.90 28.02 -19.98
N VAL A 631 -30.15 27.78 -18.91
CA VAL A 631 -29.55 28.72 -17.94
C VAL A 631 -30.58 29.50 -17.12
N LEU A 632 -30.47 29.27 -15.80
CA LEU A 632 -30.92 30.08 -14.66
C LEU A 632 -32.44 30.29 -14.47
N MET A 633 -32.98 29.59 -13.47
CA MET A 633 -33.72 30.30 -12.42
C MET A 633 -32.88 30.27 -11.15
N VAL A 634 -32.35 31.44 -10.80
CA VAL A 634 -31.90 31.75 -9.45
C VAL A 634 -33.16 32.01 -8.62
N PHE A 635 -33.48 31.10 -7.71
CA PHE A 635 -34.24 31.46 -6.53
C PHE A 635 -33.23 31.90 -5.46
N VAL A 636 -33.07 33.21 -5.27
CA VAL A 636 -32.49 33.72 -4.02
C VAL A 636 -33.63 33.69 -3.00
N SER A 637 -33.66 32.65 -2.18
CA SER A 637 -34.38 32.72 -0.91
C SER A 637 -33.51 33.52 0.06
N PHE A 638 -33.94 34.71 0.41
CA PHE A 638 -33.43 35.43 1.58
C PHE A 638 -33.92 34.66 2.81
N SER A 639 -33.04 33.88 3.44
CA SER A 639 -33.30 33.36 4.78
C SER A 639 -32.82 34.37 5.80
N ALA A 640 -33.77 34.84 6.61
CA ALA A 640 -33.56 35.61 7.83
C ALA A 640 -32.48 34.97 8.71
N SER A 641 -31.77 35.81 9.46
CA SER A 641 -30.62 35.55 10.33
C SER A 641 -30.70 34.23 11.12
N ALA A 642 -30.39 33.12 10.46
CA ALA A 642 -30.09 31.86 11.09
C ALA A 642 -28.61 31.88 11.49
N ILE A 643 -28.29 31.40 12.68
CA ILE A 643 -26.90 31.12 13.10
C ILE A 643 -26.21 30.39 11.95
N THR A 644 -25.14 30.97 11.44
CA THR A 644 -24.35 30.40 10.36
C THR A 644 -23.14 29.67 10.95
N LYS A 645 -22.58 28.72 10.19
CA LYS A 645 -21.30 28.10 10.57
C LYS A 645 -20.19 29.14 10.77
N GLU A 646 -20.20 30.22 9.99
CA GLU A 646 -19.22 31.30 10.11
C GLU A 646 -19.34 32.06 11.45
N ASN A 647 -20.57 32.24 11.97
CA ASN A 647 -20.79 32.81 13.30
C ASN A 647 -20.20 31.89 14.38
N ALA A 648 -20.48 30.58 14.32
CA ALA A 648 -19.96 29.60 15.26
C ALA A 648 -18.41 29.52 15.22
N ASP A 649 -17.84 29.49 14.01
CA ASP A 649 -16.38 29.50 13.79
C ASP A 649 -15.75 30.80 14.34
N THR A 650 -16.47 31.92 14.29
CA THR A 650 -16.03 33.21 14.84
C THR A 650 -16.02 33.19 16.37
N GLU A 651 -17.08 32.67 17.01
CA GLU A 651 -17.13 32.52 18.46
C GLU A 651 -16.03 31.58 18.97
N TYR A 652 -15.75 30.48 18.27
CA TYR A 652 -14.61 29.61 18.57
C TYR A 652 -13.27 30.37 18.49
N LYS A 653 -13.05 31.15 17.43
CA LYS A 653 -11.82 31.95 17.25
C LYS A 653 -11.66 33.05 18.31
N ARG A 654 -12.77 33.55 18.87
CA ARG A 654 -12.78 34.50 19.98
C ARG A 654 -12.48 33.85 21.34
N GLY A 655 -12.38 32.52 21.41
CA GLY A 655 -12.21 31.77 22.66
C GLY A 655 -13.53 31.47 23.39
N ASN A 656 -14.68 31.84 22.80
CA ASN A 656 -16.01 31.62 23.36
C ASN A 656 -16.50 30.20 23.04
N TYR A 657 -15.76 29.18 23.50
CA TYR A 657 -16.01 27.78 23.12
C TYR A 657 -17.39 27.27 23.52
N GLN A 658 -17.93 27.69 24.67
CA GLN A 658 -19.28 27.33 25.12
C GLN A 658 -20.38 27.86 24.19
N GLN A 659 -20.21 29.06 23.64
CA GLN A 659 -21.15 29.60 22.66
C GLN A 659 -21.00 28.88 21.31
N ALA A 660 -19.76 28.62 20.89
CA ALA A 660 -19.49 27.86 19.67
C ALA A 660 -20.11 26.46 19.71
N ILE A 661 -20.04 25.75 20.84
CA ILE A 661 -20.70 24.45 21.04
C ILE A 661 -22.21 24.58 20.78
N LYS A 662 -22.88 25.52 21.45
CA LYS A 662 -24.33 25.75 21.27
C LYS A 662 -24.69 26.06 19.81
N ASP A 663 -23.90 26.90 19.16
CA ASP A 663 -24.12 27.30 17.77
C ASP A 663 -23.93 26.11 16.81
N TYR A 664 -22.90 25.28 17.01
CA TYR A 664 -22.69 24.06 16.23
C TYR A 664 -23.78 23.01 16.47
N GLU A 665 -24.24 22.82 17.71
CA GLU A 665 -25.35 21.92 18.02
C GLU A 665 -26.67 22.38 17.38
N GLU A 666 -26.96 23.69 17.43
CA GLU A 666 -28.15 24.27 16.79
C GLU A 666 -28.10 24.10 15.26
N LEU A 667 -26.92 24.23 14.67
CA LEU A 667 -26.69 23.92 13.26
C LEU A 667 -26.95 22.43 12.95
N LEU A 668 -26.47 21.53 13.80
CA LEU A 668 -26.63 20.08 13.62
C LEU A 668 -28.08 19.58 13.80
N LYS A 669 -28.97 20.35 14.45
CA LYS A 669 -30.41 20.05 14.46
C LYS A 669 -31.05 20.10 13.08
N LYS A 670 -30.47 20.86 12.13
CA LYS A 670 -30.98 21.03 10.76
C LYS A 670 -30.48 19.95 9.79
N GLY A 671 -29.48 19.18 10.18
CA GLY A 671 -28.85 18.16 9.35
C GLY A 671 -27.43 17.85 9.81
N VAL A 672 -26.84 16.79 9.27
CA VAL A 672 -25.50 16.35 9.64
C VAL A 672 -24.45 16.82 8.65
N ASN A 673 -23.24 17.07 9.16
CA ASN A 673 -22.08 17.34 8.32
C ASN A 673 -20.78 17.01 9.06
N ALA A 674 -19.83 16.41 8.34
CA ALA A 674 -18.53 16.00 8.90
C ALA A 674 -17.75 17.18 9.50
N ASP A 675 -17.73 18.34 8.81
CA ASP A 675 -16.95 19.50 9.25
C ASP A 675 -17.59 20.19 10.46
N LEU A 676 -18.92 20.16 10.58
CA LEU A 676 -19.61 20.67 11.77
C LEU A 676 -19.37 19.79 12.99
N TYR A 677 -19.47 18.47 12.84
CA TYR A 677 -19.11 17.54 13.92
C TYR A 677 -17.63 17.64 14.30
N TYR A 678 -16.75 17.82 13.33
CA TYR A 678 -15.32 18.03 13.58
C TYR A 678 -15.07 19.33 14.35
N ASN A 679 -15.65 20.46 13.91
CA ASN A 679 -15.49 21.75 14.59
C ASN A 679 -16.16 21.73 15.99
N LEU A 680 -17.29 21.04 16.16
CA LEU A 680 -17.91 20.79 17.46
C LEU A 680 -16.97 19.97 18.38
N GLY A 681 -16.33 18.93 17.84
CA GLY A 681 -15.34 18.15 18.58
C GLY A 681 -14.14 19.00 19.01
N ASN A 682 -13.67 19.90 18.15
CA ASN A 682 -12.64 20.88 18.51
C ASN A 682 -13.10 21.78 19.66
N ALA A 683 -14.35 22.26 19.63
CA ALA A 683 -14.90 23.11 20.68
C ALA A 683 -15.03 22.36 22.02
N TYR A 684 -15.53 21.12 22.00
CA TYR A 684 -15.59 20.26 23.18
C TYR A 684 -14.20 19.96 23.77
N TYR A 685 -13.22 19.71 22.91
CA TYR A 685 -11.83 19.50 23.33
C TYR A 685 -11.25 20.73 24.03
N ARG A 686 -11.52 21.94 23.52
CA ARG A 686 -11.07 23.20 24.13
C ARG A 686 -11.72 23.48 25.49
N THR A 687 -12.88 22.91 25.77
CA THR A 687 -13.55 22.95 27.08
C THR A 687 -13.21 21.77 28.00
N ASP A 688 -12.19 20.97 27.65
CA ASP A 688 -11.77 19.75 28.36
C ASP A 688 -12.85 18.65 28.46
N ASN A 689 -13.88 18.71 27.60
CA ASN A 689 -14.92 17.68 27.52
C ASN A 689 -14.50 16.61 26.50
N ILE A 690 -13.51 15.79 26.89
CA ILE A 690 -12.85 14.84 25.99
C ILE A 690 -13.82 13.79 25.45
N THR A 691 -14.77 13.32 26.26
CA THR A 691 -15.78 12.33 25.88
C THR A 691 -16.67 12.83 24.75
N GLN A 692 -17.22 14.05 24.88
CA GLN A 692 -18.05 14.65 23.82
C GLN A 692 -17.21 15.03 22.59
N ALA A 693 -15.94 15.38 22.77
CA ALA A 693 -15.03 15.60 21.66
C ALA A 693 -14.82 14.31 20.83
N ILE A 694 -14.53 13.19 21.49
CA ILE A 694 -14.37 11.87 20.84
C ILE A 694 -15.67 11.48 20.13
N LEU A 695 -16.82 11.63 20.79
CA LEU A 695 -18.13 11.36 20.20
C LEU A 695 -18.36 12.16 18.91
N ALA A 696 -18.08 13.47 18.94
CA ALA A 696 -18.23 14.34 17.79
C ALA A 696 -17.23 13.99 16.67
N TYR A 697 -15.97 13.68 17.00
CA TYR A 697 -14.99 13.25 15.99
C TYR A 697 -15.33 11.90 15.35
N GLU A 698 -15.86 10.94 16.11
CA GLU A 698 -16.33 9.65 15.57
C GLU A 698 -17.52 9.85 14.61
N ARG A 699 -18.47 10.72 14.97
CA ARG A 699 -19.57 11.15 14.07
C ARG A 699 -19.04 11.82 12.81
N ALA A 700 -18.01 12.67 12.93
CA ALA A 700 -17.35 13.27 11.79
C ALA A 700 -16.64 12.22 10.90
N LEU A 701 -15.95 11.25 11.53
CA LEU A 701 -15.17 10.23 10.83
C LEU A 701 -16.07 9.29 10.04
N MET A 702 -17.24 8.94 10.58
CA MET A 702 -18.23 8.17 9.83
C MET A 702 -18.66 8.87 8.54
N LEU A 703 -18.92 10.18 8.60
CA LEU A 703 -19.32 10.94 7.42
C LEU A 703 -18.16 11.18 6.42
N SER A 704 -16.92 11.24 6.92
CA SER A 704 -15.71 11.45 6.10
C SER A 704 -14.55 10.57 6.57
N PRO A 705 -14.57 9.26 6.27
CA PRO A 705 -13.62 8.30 6.85
C PRO A 705 -12.21 8.40 6.28
N GLY A 706 -12.07 9.04 5.12
CA GLY A 706 -10.80 9.34 4.46
C GLY A 706 -10.05 10.54 5.04
N ASP A 707 -10.69 11.30 5.94
CA ASP A 707 -10.20 12.60 6.39
C ASP A 707 -9.07 12.50 7.43
N ASP A 708 -7.88 12.99 7.05
CA ASP A 708 -6.70 12.96 7.91
C ASP A 708 -6.84 13.85 9.15
N ASP A 709 -7.56 14.97 9.05
CA ASP A 709 -7.69 15.92 10.16
C ASP A 709 -8.58 15.34 11.25
N ILE A 710 -9.69 14.71 10.85
CA ILE A 710 -10.59 14.02 11.77
C ILE A 710 -9.87 12.86 12.46
N ARG A 711 -9.18 11.98 11.72
CA ARG A 711 -8.43 10.87 12.31
C ARG A 711 -7.37 11.34 13.30
N PHE A 712 -6.62 12.38 12.94
CA PHE A 712 -5.59 12.94 13.81
C PHE A 712 -6.19 13.49 15.11
N ASN A 713 -7.24 14.31 15.04
CA ASN A 713 -7.86 14.91 16.23
C ASN A 713 -8.54 13.85 17.11
N LEU A 714 -9.21 12.87 16.50
CA LEU A 714 -9.79 11.73 17.20
C LEU A 714 -8.70 10.97 17.96
N GLN A 715 -7.62 10.55 17.27
CA GLN A 715 -6.52 9.83 17.90
C GLN A 715 -5.89 10.65 19.03
N PHE A 716 -5.75 11.96 18.85
CA PHE A 716 -5.21 12.86 19.87
C PHE A 716 -6.13 12.95 21.09
N ALA A 717 -7.45 13.08 20.90
CA ALA A 717 -8.43 13.07 21.99
C ALA A 717 -8.48 11.71 22.70
N SER A 718 -8.51 10.60 21.96
CA SER A 718 -8.44 9.23 22.51
C SER A 718 -7.11 8.96 23.24
N SER A 719 -6.02 9.66 22.90
CA SER A 719 -4.77 9.55 23.67
C SER A 719 -4.89 10.11 25.09
N LYS A 720 -5.91 10.92 25.38
CA LYS A 720 -6.20 11.48 26.71
C LYS A 720 -7.17 10.66 27.55
N THR A 721 -7.81 9.62 27.00
CA THR A 721 -8.69 8.73 27.78
C THR A 721 -7.90 7.82 28.72
N ILE A 722 -8.56 7.32 29.77
CA ILE A 722 -7.95 6.42 30.75
C ILE A 722 -7.63 5.07 30.11
N ASP A 723 -8.57 4.51 29.34
CA ASP A 723 -8.41 3.18 28.76
C ASP A 723 -7.49 3.23 27.53
N LYS A 724 -6.44 2.38 27.55
CA LYS A 724 -5.54 2.16 26.41
C LYS A 724 -5.75 0.77 25.85
N ILE A 725 -6.79 0.64 25.03
CA ILE A 725 -7.15 -0.62 24.37
C ILE A 725 -6.37 -0.73 23.06
N THR A 726 -5.52 -1.74 22.97
CA THR A 726 -4.83 -2.07 21.72
C THR A 726 -5.71 -2.99 20.88
N PRO A 727 -6.06 -2.63 19.64
CA PRO A 727 -6.87 -3.49 18.79
C PRO A 727 -6.18 -4.85 18.55
N GLU A 728 -6.98 -5.90 18.39
CA GLU A 728 -6.48 -7.20 17.94
C GLU A 728 -5.75 -7.06 16.61
N SER A 729 -4.73 -7.90 16.40
CA SER A 729 -4.02 -7.92 15.13
C SER A 729 -4.92 -8.50 14.04
N GLU A 730 -5.50 -7.61 13.23
CA GLU A 730 -6.17 -8.03 11.99
C GLU A 730 -5.15 -8.53 10.96
N MET A 731 -5.59 -9.44 10.09
CA MET A 731 -4.81 -9.83 8.92
C MET A 731 -4.61 -8.60 8.03
N PHE A 732 -3.39 -8.39 7.53
CA PHE A 732 -3.03 -7.15 6.80
C PHE A 732 -3.95 -6.83 5.62
N PHE A 733 -4.52 -7.84 4.95
CA PHE A 733 -5.44 -7.64 3.82
C PHE A 733 -6.80 -7.07 4.25
N VAL A 734 -7.25 -7.35 5.49
CA VAL A 734 -8.48 -6.78 6.06
C VAL A 734 -8.28 -5.29 6.32
N THR A 735 -7.18 -4.92 6.96
CA THR A 735 -6.85 -3.51 7.21
C THR A 735 -6.59 -2.75 5.91
N TRP A 736 -5.92 -3.35 4.93
CA TRP A 736 -5.73 -2.75 3.60
C TRP A 736 -7.06 -2.55 2.87
N TYR A 737 -7.95 -3.54 2.91
CA TYR A 737 -9.27 -3.46 2.31
C TYR A 737 -10.12 -2.35 2.96
N HIS A 738 -10.14 -2.27 4.29
CA HIS A 738 -10.81 -1.18 5.00
C HIS A 738 -10.23 0.18 4.63
N SER A 739 -8.90 0.30 4.54
CA SER A 739 -8.25 1.53 4.09
C SER A 739 -8.63 1.90 2.65
N LEU A 740 -8.81 0.92 1.77
CA LEU A 740 -9.23 1.16 0.39
C LEU A 740 -10.67 1.65 0.34
N VAL A 741 -11.61 0.97 1.01
CA VAL A 741 -13.03 1.35 1.06
C VAL A 741 -13.20 2.74 1.70
N ASN A 742 -12.45 3.01 2.78
CA ASN A 742 -12.50 4.26 3.54
C ASN A 742 -11.60 5.36 2.98
N PHE A 743 -11.00 5.18 1.80
CA PHE A 743 -10.14 6.19 1.18
C PHE A 743 -10.87 7.51 0.94
N THR A 744 -12.17 7.45 0.62
CA THR A 744 -13.01 8.62 0.39
C THR A 744 -14.45 8.36 0.87
N SER A 745 -15.32 9.38 0.78
CA SER A 745 -16.73 9.31 1.19
C SER A 745 -17.63 8.62 0.15
N VAL A 746 -18.85 8.27 0.58
CA VAL A 746 -19.86 7.56 -0.21
C VAL A 746 -20.16 8.30 -1.51
N ASP A 747 -20.35 9.62 -1.41
CA ASP A 747 -20.72 10.45 -2.55
C ASP A 747 -19.52 10.69 -3.47
N ASN A 748 -18.31 10.75 -2.95
CA ASN A 748 -17.11 10.83 -3.77
C ASN A 748 -16.88 9.55 -4.57
N TRP A 749 -17.15 8.37 -3.98
CA TRP A 749 -17.16 7.10 -4.72
C TRP A 749 -18.20 7.12 -5.84
N ALA A 750 -19.39 7.67 -5.59
CA ALA A 750 -20.44 7.84 -6.61
C ALA A 750 -20.00 8.76 -7.75
N VAL A 751 -19.33 9.88 -7.45
CA VAL A 751 -18.78 10.80 -8.46
C VAL A 751 -17.68 10.10 -9.28
N MET A 752 -16.79 9.34 -8.63
CA MET A 752 -15.77 8.55 -9.33
C MET A 752 -16.39 7.47 -10.22
N ALA A 753 -17.49 6.85 -9.80
CA ALA A 753 -18.24 5.92 -10.64
C ALA A 753 -18.78 6.62 -11.89
N ILE A 754 -19.42 7.79 -11.75
CA ILE A 754 -19.91 8.58 -12.89
C ILE A 754 -18.76 8.95 -13.85
N ALA A 755 -17.64 9.42 -13.33
CA ALA A 755 -16.47 9.74 -14.14
C ALA A 755 -15.93 8.51 -14.89
N SER A 756 -15.88 7.37 -14.21
CA SER A 756 -15.42 6.10 -14.78
C SER A 756 -16.34 5.63 -15.90
N ILE A 757 -17.67 5.67 -15.74
CA ILE A 757 -18.59 5.24 -16.81
C ILE A 757 -18.55 6.19 -18.01
N VAL A 758 -18.43 7.51 -17.80
CA VAL A 758 -18.22 8.47 -18.90
C VAL A 758 -16.96 8.12 -19.69
N LEU A 759 -15.88 7.78 -18.99
CA LEU A 759 -14.62 7.39 -19.63
C LEU A 759 -14.74 6.05 -20.37
N VAL A 760 -15.45 5.07 -19.82
CA VAL A 760 -15.78 3.81 -20.52
C VAL A 760 -16.50 4.12 -21.83
N LEU A 761 -17.54 4.95 -21.81
CA LEU A 761 -18.31 5.30 -23.03
C LEU A 761 -17.43 5.98 -24.09
N LEU A 762 -16.54 6.90 -23.68
CA LEU A 762 -15.56 7.52 -24.58
C LEU A 762 -14.56 6.52 -25.16
N LEU A 763 -14.05 5.60 -24.34
CA LEU A 763 -13.10 4.57 -24.75
C LEU A 763 -13.75 3.52 -25.67
N VAL A 764 -15.04 3.23 -25.48
CA VAL A 764 -15.83 2.40 -26.40
C VAL A 764 -15.99 3.09 -27.76
N LEU A 765 -16.29 4.39 -27.80
CA LEU A 765 -16.29 5.14 -29.08
C LEU A 765 -14.91 5.08 -29.75
N MET A 766 -13.84 5.20 -28.98
CA MET A 766 -12.46 5.09 -29.47
C MET A 766 -12.13 3.68 -29.98
N PHE A 767 -12.64 2.63 -29.33
CA PHE A 767 -12.52 1.24 -29.78
C PHE A 767 -13.28 0.98 -31.10
N LEU A 768 -14.48 1.53 -31.24
CA LEU A 768 -15.32 1.32 -32.41
C LEU A 768 -14.85 2.12 -33.63
N PHE A 769 -14.47 3.39 -33.43
CA PHE A 769 -14.18 4.34 -34.52
C PHE A 769 -12.71 4.78 -34.60
N GLY A 770 -11.82 4.18 -33.82
CA GLY A 770 -10.39 4.51 -33.84
C GLY A 770 -9.75 4.21 -35.21
N PRO A 771 -8.97 5.14 -35.79
CA PRO A 771 -8.41 4.96 -37.14
C PRO A 771 -7.34 3.86 -37.22
N ASN A 772 -6.63 3.61 -36.11
CA ASN A 772 -5.51 2.66 -36.06
C ASN A 772 -5.79 1.56 -35.03
N VAL A 773 -5.26 0.36 -35.27
CA VAL A 773 -5.42 -0.81 -34.38
C VAL A 773 -4.95 -0.54 -32.95
N MET A 774 -3.86 0.23 -32.78
CA MET A 774 -3.35 0.60 -31.47
C MET A 774 -4.38 1.40 -30.66
N LEU A 775 -5.03 2.40 -31.28
CA LEU A 775 -6.03 3.22 -30.60
C LEU A 775 -7.25 2.39 -30.22
N ARG A 776 -7.64 1.42 -31.07
CA ARG A 776 -8.73 0.49 -30.76
C ARG A 776 -8.37 -0.41 -29.58
N LYS A 777 -7.15 -0.96 -29.53
CA LYS A 777 -6.67 -1.74 -28.38
C LYS A 777 -6.66 -0.93 -27.09
N ILE A 778 -6.19 0.32 -27.12
CA ILE A 778 -6.24 1.23 -25.96
C ILE A 778 -7.70 1.44 -25.52
N GLY A 779 -8.62 1.65 -26.46
CA GLY A 779 -10.05 1.79 -26.16
C GLY A 779 -10.64 0.55 -25.51
N PHE A 780 -10.32 -0.65 -26.01
CA PHE A 780 -10.80 -1.91 -25.44
C PHE A 780 -10.27 -2.16 -24.03
N TYR A 781 -8.94 -2.22 -23.87
CA TYR A 781 -8.33 -2.53 -22.57
C TYR A 781 -8.57 -1.43 -21.54
N GLY A 782 -8.52 -0.16 -21.96
CA GLY A 782 -8.87 0.96 -21.10
C GLY A 782 -10.34 0.91 -20.69
N GLY A 783 -11.25 0.59 -21.63
CA GLY A 783 -12.67 0.42 -21.35
C GLY A 783 -12.93 -0.67 -20.30
N CYS A 784 -12.29 -1.84 -20.44
CA CYS A 784 -12.38 -2.90 -19.43
C CYS A 784 -11.88 -2.45 -18.05
N LEU A 785 -10.73 -1.76 -18.00
CA LEU A 785 -10.16 -1.26 -16.75
C LEU A 785 -11.11 -0.29 -16.03
N PHE A 786 -11.64 0.71 -16.74
CA PHE A 786 -12.55 1.70 -16.14
C PHE A 786 -13.93 1.12 -15.82
N PHE A 787 -14.34 0.05 -16.51
CA PHE A 787 -15.56 -0.68 -16.16
C PHE A 787 -15.41 -1.43 -14.85
N VAL A 788 -14.27 -2.09 -14.63
CA VAL A 788 -13.95 -2.72 -13.34
C VAL A 788 -13.89 -1.66 -12.23
N LEU A 789 -13.26 -0.51 -12.49
CA LEU A 789 -13.23 0.61 -11.54
C LEU A 789 -14.65 1.10 -11.20
N PHE A 790 -15.53 1.24 -12.19
CA PHE A 790 -16.93 1.61 -11.99
C PHE A 790 -17.66 0.64 -11.04
N ILE A 791 -17.47 -0.67 -11.21
CA ILE A 791 -18.06 -1.70 -10.34
C ILE A 791 -17.54 -1.54 -8.91
N PHE A 792 -16.23 -1.43 -8.72
CA PHE A 792 -15.63 -1.27 -7.40
C PHE A 792 -16.09 0.02 -6.71
N CYS A 793 -16.15 1.15 -7.41
CA CYS A 793 -16.64 2.40 -6.85
C CYS A 793 -18.09 2.29 -6.36
N ASN A 794 -18.99 1.65 -7.12
CA ASN A 794 -20.37 1.42 -6.68
C ASN A 794 -20.44 0.46 -5.49
N PHE A 795 -19.63 -0.60 -5.51
CA PHE A 795 -19.58 -1.58 -4.43
C PHE A 795 -19.08 -0.96 -3.12
N PHE A 796 -18.02 -0.15 -3.17
CA PHE A 796 -17.48 0.55 -2.01
C PHE A 796 -18.44 1.62 -1.49
N ALA A 797 -19.07 2.40 -2.37
CA ALA A 797 -20.12 3.35 -1.98
C ALA A 797 -21.30 2.64 -1.28
N TYR A 798 -21.74 1.51 -1.82
CA TYR A 798 -22.79 0.69 -1.22
C TYR A 798 -22.38 0.14 0.15
N GLN A 799 -21.20 -0.46 0.26
CA GLN A 799 -20.71 -1.02 1.52
C GLN A 799 -20.56 0.06 2.59
N GLN A 800 -20.03 1.23 2.24
CA GLN A 800 -19.85 2.34 3.17
C GLN A 800 -21.19 2.94 3.59
N LYS A 801 -22.14 3.12 2.65
CA LYS A 801 -23.52 3.54 2.97
C LYS A 801 -24.22 2.54 3.90
N TYR A 802 -24.07 1.24 3.63
CA TYR A 802 -24.63 0.18 4.46
C TYR A 802 -24.05 0.18 5.88
N ASN A 803 -22.73 0.40 6.02
CA ASN A 803 -22.07 0.51 7.32
C ASN A 803 -22.53 1.77 8.09
N LEU A 804 -22.79 2.89 7.39
CA LEU A 804 -23.27 4.12 8.01
C LEU A 804 -24.72 4.03 8.50
N GLN A 805 -25.57 3.33 7.75
CA GLN A 805 -26.97 3.13 8.12
C GLN A 805 -27.12 2.14 9.29
N ASN A 806 -26.20 1.18 9.41
CA ASN A 806 -26.19 0.20 10.48
C ASN A 806 -25.19 0.60 11.57
N ARG A 807 -25.63 1.46 12.50
CA ARG A 807 -24.84 1.90 13.67
C ARG A 807 -24.41 0.70 14.51
N LYS A 808 -23.17 0.28 14.34
CA LYS A 808 -22.56 -0.87 15.03
C LYS A 808 -21.61 -0.45 16.14
N ALA A 809 -21.45 0.84 16.43
CA ALA A 809 -20.53 1.30 17.47
C ALA A 809 -21.23 2.25 18.45
N ALA A 810 -20.63 2.40 19.63
CA ALA A 810 -21.03 3.36 20.65
C ALA A 810 -19.81 3.87 21.41
N ILE A 811 -19.97 5.03 22.07
CA ILE A 811 -18.98 5.60 22.98
C ILE A 811 -19.51 5.50 24.41
N VAL A 812 -18.67 5.03 25.34
CA VAL A 812 -19.01 5.05 26.77
C VAL A 812 -19.03 6.48 27.27
N ILE A 813 -20.16 6.91 27.85
CA ILE A 813 -20.37 8.29 28.34
C ILE A 813 -20.39 8.38 29.87
N ALA A 814 -20.48 7.25 30.56
CA ALA A 814 -20.39 7.21 32.02
C ALA A 814 -18.91 7.20 32.46
N PRO A 815 -18.53 7.94 33.54
CA PRO A 815 -17.12 8.10 33.93
C PRO A 815 -16.37 6.79 34.15
N SER A 816 -17.03 5.79 34.74
CA SER A 816 -16.52 4.44 34.92
C SER A 816 -17.69 3.46 34.91
N VAL A 817 -17.53 2.33 34.23
CA VAL A 817 -18.58 1.32 34.03
C VAL A 817 -17.99 -0.07 34.15
N ALA A 818 -18.57 -0.87 35.05
CA ALA A 818 -18.31 -2.30 35.10
C ALA A 818 -19.11 -3.01 34.02
N VAL A 819 -18.42 -3.65 33.09
CA VAL A 819 -19.00 -4.46 32.02
C VAL A 819 -19.45 -5.80 32.61
N LYS A 820 -20.71 -6.17 32.35
CA LYS A 820 -21.31 -7.40 32.89
C LYS A 820 -21.07 -8.59 31.97
N LYS A 821 -20.89 -9.78 32.56
CA LYS A 821 -20.78 -11.03 31.78
C LYS A 821 -22.09 -11.43 31.10
N THR A 822 -23.23 -11.14 31.73
CA THR A 822 -24.57 -11.39 31.19
C THR A 822 -25.48 -10.18 31.41
N PRO A 823 -26.56 -10.00 30.61
CA PRO A 823 -27.45 -8.84 30.70
C PRO A 823 -28.41 -8.94 31.89
N ALA A 824 -27.87 -9.06 33.10
CA ALA A 824 -28.61 -9.16 34.35
C ALA A 824 -27.98 -8.30 35.44
N ASN A 825 -28.82 -7.69 36.29
CA ASN A 825 -28.36 -6.76 37.32
C ASN A 825 -27.44 -7.41 38.38
N GLY A 826 -27.66 -8.69 38.70
CA GLY A 826 -26.84 -9.46 39.62
C GLY A 826 -25.67 -10.20 38.95
N SER A 827 -25.39 -9.95 37.67
CA SER A 827 -24.29 -10.59 36.95
C SER A 827 -22.93 -10.11 37.48
N ALA A 828 -21.95 -11.02 37.46
CA ALA A 828 -20.57 -10.71 37.80
C ALA A 828 -19.98 -9.68 36.81
N ASP A 829 -19.13 -8.82 37.35
CA ASP A 829 -18.35 -7.86 36.55
C ASP A 829 -17.21 -8.62 35.83
N GLU A 830 -17.08 -8.42 34.53
CA GLU A 830 -16.02 -9.04 33.72
C GLU A 830 -14.78 -8.13 33.69
N PHE A 831 -14.96 -6.83 33.47
CA PHE A 831 -13.91 -5.81 33.52
C PHE A 831 -14.52 -4.40 33.64
N VAL A 832 -13.68 -3.39 33.87
CA VAL A 832 -14.08 -1.97 33.97
C VAL A 832 -13.53 -1.18 32.79
N ILE A 833 -14.35 -0.29 32.23
CA ILE A 833 -14.00 0.71 31.22
C ILE A 833 -14.51 2.09 31.63
N HIS A 834 -13.94 3.13 31.04
CA HIS A 834 -14.17 4.53 31.37
C HIS A 834 -14.77 5.30 30.20
N GLU A 835 -15.20 6.53 30.48
CA GLU A 835 -15.74 7.42 29.45
C GLU A 835 -14.74 7.68 28.30
N GLY A 836 -15.30 7.88 27.10
CA GLY A 836 -14.52 8.07 25.87
C GLY A 836 -14.05 6.78 25.21
N THR A 837 -14.28 5.61 25.84
CA THR A 837 -13.96 4.31 25.24
C THR A 837 -14.96 3.92 24.16
N LYS A 838 -14.45 3.56 22.97
CA LYS A 838 -15.26 3.06 21.85
C LYS A 838 -15.51 1.56 22.00
N VAL A 839 -16.75 1.17 21.73
CA VAL A 839 -17.21 -0.23 21.76
C VAL A 839 -18.02 -0.53 20.51
N ASP A 840 -17.90 -1.76 20.00
CA ASP A 840 -18.77 -2.26 18.92
C ASP A 840 -19.97 -2.97 19.54
N ILE A 841 -21.17 -2.65 19.10
CA ILE A 841 -22.42 -3.26 19.53
C ILE A 841 -22.62 -4.59 18.80
N THR A 842 -22.60 -5.69 19.55
CA THR A 842 -22.81 -7.05 19.05
C THR A 842 -24.26 -7.49 19.15
N ASP A 843 -25.02 -6.98 20.12
CA ASP A 843 -26.42 -7.35 20.34
C ASP A 843 -27.29 -6.13 20.75
N LYS A 844 -28.44 -6.00 20.09
CA LYS A 844 -29.49 -4.97 20.34
C LYS A 844 -30.86 -5.57 20.69
N GLY A 845 -30.95 -6.89 20.91
CA GLY A 845 -32.21 -7.61 21.12
C GLY A 845 -32.89 -7.31 22.47
N LEU A 846 -32.18 -6.71 23.43
CA LEU A 846 -32.69 -6.36 24.75
C LEU A 846 -32.84 -4.83 24.89
N ASN A 847 -33.96 -4.36 25.44
CA ASN A 847 -34.27 -2.92 25.49
C ASN A 847 -33.25 -2.11 26.32
N ASP A 848 -32.92 -2.59 27.53
CA ASP A 848 -32.06 -1.87 28.49
C ASP A 848 -30.57 -2.24 28.41
N TRP A 849 -30.24 -3.25 27.61
CA TRP A 849 -28.89 -3.81 27.52
C TRP A 849 -28.37 -3.77 26.09
N ARG A 850 -27.06 -3.64 25.96
CA ARG A 850 -26.34 -3.76 24.70
C ARG A 850 -25.19 -4.75 24.90
N GLY A 851 -25.13 -5.75 24.03
CA GLY A 851 -23.95 -6.59 23.90
C GLY A 851 -22.86 -5.76 23.24
N ILE A 852 -21.66 -5.78 23.80
CA ILE A 852 -20.54 -5.00 23.31
C ILE A 852 -19.29 -5.86 23.11
N ARG A 853 -18.43 -5.42 22.19
CA ARG A 853 -17.09 -5.94 21.97
C ARG A 853 -16.10 -4.77 21.93
N LEU A 854 -14.99 -4.91 22.65
CA LEU A 854 -13.86 -3.99 22.60
C LEU A 854 -12.94 -4.34 21.43
N ALA A 855 -12.11 -3.37 21.03
CA ALA A 855 -11.14 -3.58 19.96
C ALA A 855 -10.12 -4.69 20.26
N ASP A 856 -9.87 -5.00 21.54
CA ASP A 856 -8.98 -6.08 21.98
C ASP A 856 -9.66 -7.47 22.08
N GLY A 857 -10.89 -7.59 21.57
CA GLY A 857 -11.64 -8.84 21.50
C GLY A 857 -12.48 -9.16 22.75
N ARG A 858 -12.33 -8.39 23.85
CA ARG A 858 -13.14 -8.61 25.06
C ARG A 858 -14.61 -8.27 24.82
N GLU A 859 -15.50 -9.12 25.33
CA GLU A 859 -16.94 -8.96 25.17
C GLU A 859 -17.65 -8.83 26.52
N GLY A 860 -18.84 -8.24 26.49
CA GLY A 860 -19.74 -8.21 27.64
C GLY A 860 -20.98 -7.35 27.39
N TRP A 861 -21.63 -6.94 28.47
CA TRP A 861 -22.91 -6.26 28.43
C TRP A 861 -22.89 -4.95 29.21
N LEU A 862 -23.46 -3.93 28.60
CA LEU A 862 -23.63 -2.58 29.18
C LEU A 862 -25.07 -2.16 29.17
N ARG A 863 -25.45 -1.24 30.06
CA ARG A 863 -26.78 -0.62 29.96
C ARG A 863 -26.80 0.45 28.87
N THR A 864 -27.91 0.55 28.16
CA THR A 864 -28.11 1.53 27.07
C THR A 864 -27.82 2.97 27.51
N ARG A 865 -28.16 3.33 28.75
CA ARG A 865 -27.92 4.69 29.31
C ARG A 865 -26.45 5.05 29.56
N GLN A 866 -25.54 4.08 29.54
CA GLN A 866 -24.11 4.26 29.84
C GLN A 866 -23.27 4.53 28.59
N ILE A 867 -23.88 4.38 27.41
CA ILE A 867 -23.24 4.50 26.12
C ILE A 867 -24.08 5.39 25.20
N GLU A 868 -23.45 6.05 24.27
CA GLU A 868 -24.09 6.82 23.21
C GLU A 868 -23.80 6.14 21.87
N GLU A 869 -24.84 5.69 21.17
CA GLU A 869 -24.68 5.02 19.86
C GLU A 869 -24.27 6.04 18.78
N ILE A 870 -23.27 5.67 17.99
CA ILE A 870 -22.70 6.53 16.94
C ILE A 870 -23.12 6.06 15.55
#